data_AF-A0A182EIA6-F1
#
_entry.id   AF-A0A182EIA6-F1
#
_cell.length_a   1.000
_cell.length_b   1.000
_cell.length_c   1.000
_cell.angle_alpha   90.00
_cell.angle_beta   90.00
_cell.angle_gamma   90.00
#
_symmetry.space_group_name_H-M   'P 1'
#
loop_
_entity.id
_entity.type
_entity.pdbx_description
1 polymer ?
#
loop_
_entity_poly.entity_id
_entity_poly.type
_entity_poly.pdbx_seq_one_letter_code
_entity_poly.pdbx_strand_id
1 'polypeptide(L)'
;MSRINIKFEMWASSGNGYCDCGDVEAWKEHPTCKLHEVQGNEQDSQIADVPTEITEQVETRIRSLTRIVLRFSTRIICWRDENILPTFLREKETDNILPLYQTILLNDETHTFDSVIRALNLSIHCNQLQAMQLATVIDREGRASVRNGNIDYCIKAKDEIQKRTQRDSNHRTEKSGPLDVRVIDSRFVSLQNFAVRLIGWLTDQTRHFPALAFTVCEILLNEKIELESNDSSGELDQTLMAHIMRRDSALWKAIDIDKVNAECKRNTILIIIGFLFTANDFIGARLYKKIYDDFIDDDHDQSVSITALTVQIFTVPTIARMLIAEESAFQVIFDTLISQCRKYLKTPDKMRFDFSARSYPHALRRALYMLCDQRYLLSVVPSEQEWTPRLRENFLCGCSSLIRFLSFMQSMNEVRRQTTEHQVWEQEWETAFNIQIKLQHVLTLIICWANSDEFIHNSLMIQLINELETAANRSADYANKIVLEVNGIKATSIPFDLSHGSLSVHQPLWRLLAGLFTARQSLLQKICIKSEAEKIPEGMINLRGKRALLMEMPLRVFVLCSQSQAQMWRRNGFSLVNQIHNYSAPTCRAEMFDRDVLMLQVCAAVTPPDTFIIRVLHRFGLRVWAETNFEEIRSAFSNVASDDLSKCTITLAEEMLHLFIIVIGERYMPGVGKSTMKALLRREVLHVLATKPTPFSQIERAMPVNQLFAELSVEEAAKSVGDF
;
A
#
# COMPACT_ATOMS: atom_id res chain seq x y z
N MET A 1 1.60 29.79 39.22
CA MET A 1 0.94 28.60 38.65
C MET A 1 -0.34 29.02 37.94
N SER A 2 -0.24 29.38 36.65
CA SER A 2 -1.39 29.61 35.79
C SER A 2 -1.74 28.29 35.09
N ARG A 3 -2.87 27.68 35.46
CA ARG A 3 -3.41 26.51 34.76
C ARG A 3 -3.76 26.91 33.33
N ILE A 4 -3.01 26.42 32.34
CA ILE A 4 -3.41 26.49 30.93
C ILE A 4 -4.50 25.42 30.75
N ASN A 5 -5.75 25.86 30.58
CA ASN A 5 -6.86 25.00 30.18
C ASN A 5 -6.68 24.64 28.71
N ILE A 6 -6.10 23.47 28.42
CA ILE A 6 -6.08 22.92 27.07
C ILE A 6 -7.49 22.42 26.78
N LYS A 7 -8.26 23.19 26.01
CA LYS A 7 -9.50 22.71 25.37
C LYS A 7 -9.11 21.74 24.26
N PHE A 8 -9.37 20.46 24.47
CA PHE A 8 -9.38 19.48 23.37
C PHE A 8 -10.75 19.53 22.71
N GLU A 9 -10.78 19.85 21.42
CA GLU A 9 -11.93 19.53 20.56
C GLU A 9 -11.63 18.21 19.87
N MET A 10 -12.35 17.15 20.28
CA MET A 10 -12.42 15.92 19.52
C MET A 10 -13.37 16.15 18.35
N TRP A 11 -12.80 16.34 17.17
CA TRP A 11 -13.55 16.10 15.95
C TRP A 11 -13.72 14.58 15.87
N ALA A 12 -14.95 14.09 16.06
CA ALA A 12 -15.27 12.78 15.55
C ALA A 12 -15.00 12.87 14.05
N SER A 13 -13.94 12.23 13.56
CA SER A 13 -13.94 11.86 12.16
C SER A 13 -15.27 11.17 11.95
N SER A 14 -16.04 11.57 10.94
CA SER A 14 -17.05 10.70 10.36
C SER A 14 -16.28 9.51 9.78
N GLY A 15 -15.82 8.65 10.68
CA GLY A 15 -15.16 7.41 10.35
C GLY A 15 -16.26 6.57 9.78
N ASN A 16 -16.26 6.41 8.46
CA ASN A 16 -17.00 5.36 7.78
C ASN A 16 -16.42 3.97 8.10
N GLY A 17 -15.80 3.80 9.27
CA GLY A 17 -15.32 2.53 9.78
C GLY A 17 -16.51 1.71 10.26
N TYR A 18 -16.56 0.45 9.86
CA TYR A 18 -17.57 -0.51 10.30
C TYR A 18 -17.22 -0.98 11.73
N CYS A 19 -18.21 -1.29 12.58
CA CYS A 19 -17.90 -1.83 13.92
C CYS A 19 -17.65 -3.34 13.85
N ASP A 20 -16.46 -3.78 14.26
CA ASP A 20 -16.11 -5.20 14.42
C ASP A 20 -16.63 -5.80 15.73
N CYS A 21 -17.76 -5.29 16.23
CA CYS A 21 -18.33 -5.66 17.52
C CYS A 21 -18.76 -7.14 17.53
N GLY A 22 -18.23 -7.94 18.47
CA GLY A 22 -18.49 -9.37 18.63
C GLY A 22 -17.33 -10.28 18.17
N ASP A 23 -16.38 -9.75 17.40
CA ASP A 23 -15.15 -10.46 17.04
C ASP A 23 -14.10 -10.27 18.13
N VAL A 24 -13.78 -11.32 18.87
CA VAL A 24 -12.77 -11.26 19.95
C VAL A 24 -11.35 -11.02 19.44
N GLU A 25 -11.09 -11.28 18.16
CA GLU A 25 -9.76 -11.09 17.57
C GLU A 25 -9.54 -9.66 17.04
N ALA A 26 -10.63 -8.93 16.75
CA ALA A 26 -10.56 -7.55 16.29
C ALA A 26 -10.33 -6.54 17.43
N TRP A 27 -10.53 -6.93 18.69
CA TRP A 27 -10.44 -6.04 19.86
C TRP A 27 -9.33 -6.47 20.81
N LYS A 28 -8.55 -5.49 21.30
CA LYS A 28 -7.58 -5.73 22.38
C LYS A 28 -8.30 -6.00 23.72
N GLU A 29 -9.38 -5.27 23.98
CA GLU A 29 -10.23 -5.37 25.17
C GLU A 29 -11.67 -5.01 24.78
N HIS A 30 -12.66 -5.56 25.50
CA HIS A 30 -14.09 -5.28 25.30
C HIS A 30 -14.56 -5.51 23.84
N PRO A 31 -14.85 -6.77 23.44
CA PRO A 31 -15.20 -7.11 22.06
C PRO A 31 -16.51 -6.47 21.58
N THR A 32 -17.25 -5.77 22.45
CA THR A 32 -18.50 -5.08 22.13
C THR A 32 -18.41 -3.61 22.53
N CYS A 33 -18.84 -2.72 21.64
CA CYS A 33 -18.96 -1.30 21.96
C CYS A 33 -20.28 -1.01 22.70
N LYS A 34 -20.41 0.13 23.37
CA LYS A 34 -21.63 0.52 24.13
C LYS A 34 -22.94 0.53 23.33
N LEU A 35 -22.87 0.58 21.99
CA LEU A 35 -24.05 0.49 21.11
C LEU A 35 -24.49 -0.95 20.84
N HIS A 36 -23.57 -1.92 20.94
CA HIS A 36 -23.81 -3.35 20.70
C HIS A 36 -23.58 -4.20 21.97
N GLU A 37 -23.20 -3.56 23.07
CA GLU A 37 -23.36 -4.09 24.42
C GLU A 37 -24.85 -4.30 24.59
N VAL A 38 -25.27 -5.58 24.70
CA VAL A 38 -26.68 -5.93 24.92
C VAL A 38 -27.13 -5.09 26.11
N GLN A 39 -27.98 -4.10 25.86
CA GLN A 39 -28.63 -3.40 26.95
C GLN A 39 -29.45 -4.48 27.65
N GLY A 40 -28.93 -4.96 28.77
CA GLY A 40 -29.68 -5.77 29.73
C GLY A 40 -30.75 -4.90 30.38
N ASN A 41 -31.61 -4.30 29.58
CA ASN A 41 -32.87 -3.78 30.06
C ASN A 41 -33.72 -5.01 30.31
N GLU A 42 -33.93 -5.29 31.60
CA GLU A 42 -34.92 -6.22 32.15
C GLU A 42 -36.38 -5.86 31.74
N GLN A 43 -36.58 -5.15 30.62
CA GLN A 43 -37.87 -4.76 30.05
C GLN A 43 -38.16 -5.40 28.68
N ASP A 44 -37.24 -6.14 28.08
CA ASP A 44 -37.52 -6.97 26.88
C ASP A 44 -38.18 -8.33 27.21
N SER A 45 -38.71 -8.49 28.43
CA SER A 45 -39.52 -9.64 28.83
C SER A 45 -40.94 -9.65 28.24
N GLN A 46 -41.22 -8.81 27.22
CA GLN A 46 -42.52 -8.78 26.52
C GLN A 46 -42.40 -8.73 24.99
N ILE A 47 -41.32 -9.26 24.41
CA ILE A 47 -41.40 -9.77 23.02
C ILE A 47 -41.90 -11.21 23.12
N ALA A 48 -43.19 -11.36 22.90
CA ALA A 48 -43.89 -12.64 22.87
C ALA A 48 -43.18 -13.66 21.97
N ASP A 49 -43.04 -14.88 22.51
CA ASP A 49 -42.84 -16.17 21.81
C ASP A 49 -42.16 -16.09 20.42
N VAL A 50 -40.84 -16.00 20.40
CA VAL A 50 -40.08 -16.61 19.29
C VAL A 50 -40.03 -18.10 19.61
N PRO A 51 -40.65 -19.00 18.81
CA PRO A 51 -40.64 -20.42 19.09
C PRO A 51 -39.20 -20.93 19.20
N THR A 52 -38.92 -21.62 20.29
CA THR A 52 -37.59 -22.14 20.66
C THR A 52 -37.04 -23.16 19.66
N GLU A 53 -37.82 -23.59 18.67
CA GLU A 53 -37.39 -24.41 17.54
C GLU A 53 -38.07 -23.95 16.25
N ILE A 54 -37.28 -23.45 15.30
CA ILE A 54 -37.73 -23.24 13.92
C ILE A 54 -37.90 -24.64 13.31
N THR A 55 -39.14 -25.01 12.98
CA THR A 55 -39.38 -26.28 12.29
C THR A 55 -38.61 -26.34 10.97
N GLU A 56 -38.12 -27.53 10.59
CA GLU A 56 -37.37 -27.77 9.34
C GLU A 56 -38.11 -27.21 8.10
N GLN A 57 -39.44 -27.24 8.11
CA GLN A 57 -40.28 -26.68 7.05
C GLN A 57 -40.18 -25.15 6.94
N VAL A 58 -40.12 -24.44 8.07
CA VAL A 58 -39.97 -22.98 8.11
C VAL A 58 -38.56 -22.58 7.68
N GLU A 59 -37.54 -23.29 8.16
CA GLU A 59 -36.16 -23.07 7.73
C GLU A 59 -36.01 -23.26 6.21
N THR A 60 -36.59 -24.34 5.67
CA THR A 60 -36.59 -24.60 4.22
C THR A 60 -37.27 -23.48 3.42
N ARG A 61 -38.38 -22.94 3.93
CA ARG A 61 -39.10 -21.82 3.30
C ARG A 61 -38.29 -20.52 3.36
N ILE A 62 -37.68 -20.21 4.51
CA ILE A 62 -36.80 -19.04 4.67
C ILE A 62 -35.63 -19.13 3.70
N ARG A 63 -34.96 -20.28 3.63
CA ARG A 63 -33.86 -20.55 2.71
C ARG A 63 -34.30 -20.40 1.25
N SER A 64 -35.45 -20.97 0.88
CA SER A 64 -35.99 -20.86 -0.48
C SER A 64 -36.33 -19.42 -0.87
N LEU A 65 -37.03 -18.68 0.01
CA LEU A 65 -37.36 -17.28 -0.21
C LEU A 65 -36.08 -16.43 -0.35
N THR A 66 -35.12 -16.61 0.55
CA THR A 66 -33.82 -15.92 0.52
C THR A 66 -33.09 -16.20 -0.79
N ARG A 67 -33.08 -17.46 -1.25
CA ARG A 67 -32.49 -17.85 -2.53
C ARG A 67 -33.16 -17.17 -3.72
N ILE A 68 -34.49 -17.14 -3.75
CA ILE A 68 -35.26 -16.46 -4.81
C ILE A 68 -34.94 -14.96 -4.84
N VAL A 69 -34.97 -14.32 -3.67
CA VAL A 69 -34.67 -12.88 -3.51
C VAL A 69 -33.27 -12.57 -4.02
N LEU A 70 -32.26 -13.33 -3.60
CA LEU A 70 -30.86 -13.11 -3.98
C LEU A 70 -30.62 -13.40 -5.47
N ARG A 71 -31.18 -14.48 -6.02
CA ARG A 71 -31.08 -14.78 -7.46
C ARG A 71 -31.73 -13.70 -8.32
N PHE A 72 -32.96 -13.32 -7.98
CA PHE A 72 -33.69 -12.27 -8.70
C PHE A 72 -32.92 -10.94 -8.66
N SER A 73 -32.52 -10.53 -7.46
CA SER A 73 -31.85 -9.25 -7.27
C SER A 73 -30.51 -9.22 -7.99
N THR A 74 -29.67 -10.25 -7.80
CA THR A 74 -28.37 -10.36 -8.48
C THR A 74 -28.51 -10.34 -10.00
N ARG A 75 -29.47 -11.07 -10.57
CA ARG A 75 -29.69 -11.12 -12.03
C ARG A 75 -30.10 -9.76 -12.61
N ILE A 76 -30.95 -9.01 -11.92
CA ILE A 76 -31.42 -7.69 -12.37
C ILE A 76 -30.33 -6.63 -12.19
N ILE A 77 -29.66 -6.66 -11.05
CA ILE A 77 -28.69 -5.66 -10.62
C ILE A 77 -27.38 -5.80 -11.41
N CYS A 78 -26.91 -7.03 -11.64
CA CYS A 78 -25.67 -7.32 -12.37
C CYS A 78 -25.87 -7.51 -13.89
N TRP A 79 -27.03 -7.10 -14.44
CA TRP A 79 -27.35 -7.31 -15.85
C TRP A 79 -26.37 -6.57 -16.78
N ARG A 80 -25.90 -7.26 -17.84
CA ARG A 80 -24.68 -6.89 -18.58
C ARG A 80 -24.91 -5.98 -19.79
N ASP A 81 -26.05 -6.13 -20.47
CA ASP A 81 -26.37 -5.38 -21.68
C ASP A 81 -27.69 -4.63 -21.50
N GLU A 82 -27.59 -3.34 -21.27
CA GLU A 82 -28.75 -2.46 -21.06
C GLU A 82 -29.59 -2.28 -22.33
N ASN A 83 -29.04 -2.58 -23.52
CA ASN A 83 -29.78 -2.53 -24.78
C ASN A 83 -30.62 -3.80 -25.01
N ILE A 84 -30.28 -4.89 -24.32
CA ILE A 84 -30.92 -6.19 -24.41
C ILE A 84 -31.67 -6.44 -23.10
N LEU A 85 -32.98 -6.22 -23.11
CA LEU A 85 -33.82 -6.55 -21.96
C LEU A 85 -33.71 -8.05 -21.60
N PRO A 86 -33.73 -8.41 -20.31
CA PRO A 86 -33.90 -9.78 -19.86
C PRO A 86 -35.08 -10.47 -20.55
N THR A 87 -34.92 -11.75 -20.88
CA THR A 87 -35.91 -12.58 -21.60
C THR A 87 -37.32 -12.47 -21.00
N PHE A 88 -37.44 -12.60 -19.69
CA PHE A 88 -38.71 -12.48 -18.96
C PHE A 88 -39.37 -11.09 -19.00
N LEU A 89 -38.63 -10.04 -19.37
CA LEU A 89 -39.17 -8.69 -19.58
C LEU A 89 -39.63 -8.46 -21.02
N ARG A 90 -39.06 -9.21 -21.98
CA ARG A 90 -39.47 -9.14 -23.39
C ARG A 90 -40.84 -9.78 -23.61
N GLU A 91 -41.17 -10.79 -22.83
CA GLU A 91 -42.38 -11.59 -22.98
C GLU A 91 -43.64 -10.96 -22.37
N LYS A 92 -43.52 -9.82 -21.66
CA LYS A 92 -44.66 -9.09 -21.08
C LYS A 92 -45.10 -7.95 -21.97
N GLU A 93 -46.41 -7.84 -22.19
CA GLU A 93 -47.03 -6.70 -22.89
C GLU A 93 -46.66 -5.36 -22.22
N THR A 94 -46.55 -4.32 -23.04
CA THR A 94 -46.19 -2.98 -22.57
C THR A 94 -47.44 -2.28 -22.02
N ASP A 95 -47.40 -1.92 -20.74
CA ASP A 95 -48.43 -1.04 -20.15
C ASP A 95 -48.32 0.36 -20.77
N ASN A 96 -49.39 0.82 -21.44
CA ASN A 96 -49.46 2.14 -22.11
C ASN A 96 -49.38 3.35 -21.14
N ILE A 97 -49.27 3.12 -19.83
CA ILE A 97 -49.36 4.16 -18.78
C ILE A 97 -47.98 4.72 -18.41
N LEU A 98 -46.90 3.95 -18.59
CA LEU A 98 -45.54 4.35 -18.19
C LEU A 98 -44.72 4.87 -19.39
N PRO A 99 -43.86 5.89 -19.19
CA PRO A 99 -42.90 6.29 -20.22
C PRO A 99 -42.01 5.10 -20.59
N LEU A 100 -41.76 4.87 -21.88
CA LEU A 100 -41.05 3.68 -22.35
C LEU A 100 -39.57 3.68 -21.97
N TYR A 101 -38.92 4.85 -22.02
CA TYR A 101 -37.49 5.01 -21.78
C TYR A 101 -37.18 6.15 -20.82
N GLN A 102 -36.01 6.07 -20.18
CA GLN A 102 -35.43 7.09 -19.31
C GLN A 102 -33.98 7.37 -19.72
N THR A 103 -33.61 8.64 -19.74
CA THR A 103 -32.22 9.10 -19.81
C THR A 103 -31.69 9.17 -18.38
N ILE A 104 -30.74 8.31 -18.06
CA ILE A 104 -30.07 8.21 -16.76
C ILE A 104 -28.69 8.86 -16.87
N LEU A 105 -28.42 9.83 -16.01
CA LEU A 105 -27.09 10.42 -15.85
C LEU A 105 -26.41 9.78 -14.64
N LEU A 106 -25.14 9.41 -14.82
CA LEU A 106 -24.32 8.70 -13.84
C LEU A 106 -23.35 9.67 -13.17
N ASN A 107 -23.11 9.46 -11.88
CA ASN A 107 -22.09 10.20 -11.14
C ASN A 107 -20.69 9.78 -11.58
N ASP A 108 -19.73 10.70 -11.48
CA ASP A 108 -18.32 10.43 -11.65
C ASP A 108 -17.45 11.39 -10.83
N GLU A 109 -16.20 11.02 -10.59
CA GLU A 109 -15.21 11.85 -9.87
C GLU A 109 -14.45 12.82 -10.80
N THR A 110 -14.87 12.92 -12.07
CA THR A 110 -14.15 13.63 -13.11
C THR A 110 -14.75 15.02 -13.35
N HIS A 111 -16.07 15.15 -13.43
CA HIS A 111 -16.75 16.38 -13.75
C HIS A 111 -17.05 17.20 -12.48
N THR A 112 -16.88 18.51 -12.57
CA THR A 112 -17.25 19.40 -11.46
C THR A 112 -18.77 19.57 -11.38
N PHE A 113 -19.28 19.81 -10.17
CA PHE A 113 -20.70 20.11 -9.92
C PHE A 113 -21.23 21.21 -10.85
N ASP A 114 -20.45 22.28 -11.04
CA ASP A 114 -20.82 23.38 -11.92
C ASP A 114 -20.93 22.95 -13.39
N SER A 115 -20.08 22.02 -13.84
CA SER A 115 -20.18 21.51 -15.21
C SER A 115 -21.43 20.67 -15.41
N VAL A 116 -21.76 19.81 -14.45
CA VAL A 116 -22.99 19.01 -14.45
C VAL A 116 -24.23 19.90 -14.47
N ILE A 117 -24.29 20.91 -13.58
CA ILE A 117 -25.42 21.86 -13.52
C ILE A 117 -25.59 22.61 -14.84
N ARG A 118 -24.50 23.10 -15.45
CA ARG A 118 -24.55 23.77 -16.76
C ARG A 118 -25.03 22.81 -17.86
N ALA A 119 -24.54 21.57 -17.87
CA ALA A 119 -24.95 20.57 -18.85
C ALA A 119 -26.45 20.25 -18.74
N LEU A 120 -26.98 20.12 -17.53
CA LEU A 120 -28.40 19.89 -17.28
C LEU A 120 -29.27 21.07 -17.73
N ASN A 121 -28.98 22.29 -17.27
CA ASN A 121 -29.73 23.50 -17.68
C ASN A 121 -29.86 23.64 -19.20
N LEU A 122 -28.77 23.36 -19.93
CA LEU A 122 -28.70 23.59 -21.38
C LEU A 122 -29.22 22.42 -22.23
N SER A 123 -29.35 21.22 -21.66
CA SER A 123 -29.74 20.00 -22.41
C SER A 123 -31.14 19.51 -22.03
N ILE A 124 -31.53 19.68 -20.77
CA ILE A 124 -32.88 19.34 -20.30
C ILE A 124 -33.82 20.52 -20.11
N HIS A 125 -33.33 21.75 -20.34
CA HIS A 125 -34.08 23.01 -20.22
C HIS A 125 -34.74 23.19 -18.84
N CYS A 126 -34.11 22.66 -17.79
CA CYS A 126 -34.52 22.91 -16.41
C CYS A 126 -33.93 24.23 -15.90
N ASN A 127 -34.51 24.74 -14.80
CA ASN A 127 -33.97 25.94 -14.15
C ASN A 127 -32.78 25.60 -13.22
N GLN A 128 -32.03 26.61 -12.81
CA GLN A 128 -30.83 26.46 -11.96
C GLN A 128 -31.11 25.63 -10.68
N LEU A 129 -32.24 25.86 -10.02
CA LEU A 129 -32.59 25.17 -8.78
C LEU A 129 -32.84 23.67 -9.03
N GLN A 130 -33.57 23.35 -10.10
CA GLN A 130 -33.83 21.96 -10.52
C GLN A 130 -32.55 21.25 -10.94
N ALA A 131 -31.67 21.92 -11.69
CA ALA A 131 -30.37 21.37 -12.07
C ALA A 131 -29.48 21.12 -10.84
N MET A 132 -29.46 22.03 -9.87
CA MET A 132 -28.75 21.84 -8.60
C MET A 132 -29.31 20.64 -7.82
N GLN A 133 -30.64 20.54 -7.69
CA GLN A 133 -31.27 19.41 -7.01
C GLN A 133 -30.95 18.08 -7.70
N LEU A 134 -31.02 18.02 -9.04
CA LEU A 134 -30.64 16.83 -9.80
C LEU A 134 -29.18 16.49 -9.61
N ALA A 135 -28.27 17.46 -9.69
CA ALA A 135 -26.84 17.24 -9.46
C ALA A 135 -26.57 16.72 -8.05
N THR A 136 -27.24 17.25 -7.02
CA THR A 136 -27.15 16.74 -5.64
C THR A 136 -27.70 15.32 -5.51
N VAL A 137 -28.79 14.98 -6.19
CA VAL A 137 -29.32 13.61 -6.21
C VAL A 137 -28.37 12.67 -6.93
N ILE A 138 -27.76 13.08 -8.05
CA ILE A 138 -26.77 12.27 -8.78
C ILE A 138 -25.54 12.01 -7.92
N ASP A 139 -25.01 13.05 -7.27
CA ASP A 139 -23.86 12.94 -6.37
C ASP A 139 -24.15 12.00 -5.19
N ARG A 140 -25.33 12.13 -4.57
CA ARG A 140 -25.73 11.34 -3.41
C ARG A 140 -26.19 9.91 -3.72
N GLU A 141 -26.92 9.72 -4.82
CA GLU A 141 -27.55 8.44 -5.17
C GLU A 141 -26.79 7.71 -6.31
N GLY A 142 -25.66 8.25 -6.76
CA GLY A 142 -24.81 7.68 -7.82
C GLY A 142 -25.38 7.79 -9.24
N ARG A 143 -26.70 7.95 -9.40
CA ARG A 143 -27.36 8.16 -10.69
C ARG A 143 -28.73 8.81 -10.54
N ALA A 144 -29.21 9.50 -11.56
CA ALA A 144 -30.59 10.01 -11.59
C ALA A 144 -31.20 9.99 -13.00
N SER A 145 -32.53 9.87 -13.04
CA SER A 145 -33.32 10.07 -14.25
C SER A 145 -33.45 11.55 -14.56
N VAL A 146 -32.85 11.99 -15.66
CA VAL A 146 -32.85 13.41 -16.08
C VAL A 146 -33.94 13.70 -17.11
N ARG A 147 -34.47 12.67 -17.79
CA ARG A 147 -35.57 12.77 -18.75
C ARG A 147 -36.25 11.42 -18.94
N ASN A 148 -37.55 11.41 -19.19
CA ASN A 148 -38.32 10.20 -19.52
C ASN A 148 -39.23 10.45 -20.74
N GLY A 149 -39.50 9.41 -21.53
CA GLY A 149 -40.35 9.52 -22.73
C GLY A 149 -40.12 8.43 -23.77
N ASN A 150 -40.31 8.79 -25.04
CA ASN A 150 -39.97 7.93 -26.16
C ASN A 150 -38.44 7.84 -26.37
N ILE A 151 -37.99 6.84 -27.11
CA ILE A 151 -36.56 6.56 -27.27
C ILE A 151 -35.80 7.73 -27.91
N ASP A 152 -36.37 8.38 -28.93
CA ASP A 152 -35.74 9.49 -29.65
C ASP A 152 -35.55 10.72 -28.75
N TYR A 153 -36.54 11.02 -27.90
CA TYR A 153 -36.51 12.13 -26.95
C TYR A 153 -35.44 11.91 -25.86
N CYS A 154 -35.28 10.66 -25.41
CA CYS A 154 -34.24 10.29 -24.45
C CYS A 154 -32.84 10.27 -25.06
N ILE A 155 -32.68 9.79 -26.30
CA ILE A 155 -31.40 9.81 -27.03
C ILE A 155 -30.95 11.24 -27.27
N LYS A 156 -31.85 12.13 -27.69
CA LYS A 156 -31.52 13.55 -27.90
C LYS A 156 -30.95 14.20 -26.64
N ALA A 157 -31.51 13.88 -25.47
CA ALA A 157 -31.03 14.40 -24.19
C ALA A 157 -29.62 13.90 -23.86
N LYS A 158 -29.39 12.61 -24.09
CA LYS A 158 -28.08 11.98 -23.94
C LYS A 158 -27.04 12.68 -24.81
N ASP A 159 -27.31 12.82 -26.11
CA ASP A 159 -26.37 13.41 -27.06
C ASP A 159 -26.04 14.87 -26.74
N GLU A 160 -27.03 15.65 -26.30
CA GLU A 160 -26.81 17.05 -25.88
C GLU A 160 -25.95 17.15 -24.63
N ILE A 161 -26.18 16.31 -23.62
CA ILE A 161 -25.36 16.29 -22.40
C ILE A 161 -23.93 15.89 -22.74
N GLN A 162 -23.75 14.79 -23.49
CA GLN A 162 -22.42 14.30 -23.86
C GLN A 162 -21.64 15.30 -24.71
N LYS A 163 -22.28 15.91 -25.71
CA LYS A 163 -21.65 16.92 -26.56
C LYS A 163 -21.13 18.13 -25.77
N ARG A 164 -21.83 18.51 -24.70
CA ARG A 164 -21.47 19.68 -23.88
C ARG A 164 -20.35 19.39 -22.90
N THR A 165 -20.20 18.15 -22.44
CA THR A 165 -19.15 17.72 -21.49
C THR A 165 -17.96 17.05 -22.17
N GLN A 166 -18.02 16.80 -23.48
CA GLN A 166 -16.96 16.14 -24.26
C GLN A 166 -15.54 16.72 -24.07
N ARG A 167 -15.44 18.02 -23.76
CA ARG A 167 -14.17 18.75 -23.61
C ARG A 167 -13.74 18.90 -22.14
N ASP A 168 -14.54 18.44 -21.20
CA ASP A 168 -14.20 18.49 -19.80
C ASP A 168 -13.08 17.46 -19.52
N SER A 169 -12.11 17.88 -18.72
CA SER A 169 -10.96 17.06 -18.37
C SER A 169 -10.60 17.31 -16.91
N ASN A 170 -10.30 16.24 -16.18
CA ASN A 170 -9.86 16.34 -14.79
C ASN A 170 -8.43 15.83 -14.63
N HIS A 171 -7.53 16.72 -14.20
CA HIS A 171 -6.14 16.39 -13.93
C HIS A 171 -5.96 15.36 -12.81
N ARG A 172 -6.94 15.22 -11.89
CA ARG A 172 -6.86 14.28 -10.75
C ARG A 172 -7.05 12.82 -11.16
N THR A 173 -7.91 12.57 -12.15
CA THR A 173 -8.26 11.21 -12.64
C THR A 173 -7.58 10.88 -13.98
N GLU A 174 -6.98 11.86 -14.65
CA GLU A 174 -6.39 11.75 -16.00
C GLU A 174 -7.40 11.25 -17.07
N LYS A 175 -8.69 11.21 -16.73
CA LYS A 175 -9.77 10.87 -17.64
C LYS A 175 -10.30 12.13 -18.31
N SER A 176 -10.50 12.03 -19.61
CA SER A 176 -11.13 13.05 -20.46
C SER A 176 -12.25 12.39 -21.25
N GLY A 177 -13.40 13.05 -21.35
CA GLY A 177 -14.53 12.51 -22.09
C GLY A 177 -15.85 13.07 -21.57
N PRO A 178 -16.96 12.75 -22.24
CA PRO A 178 -18.27 13.20 -21.82
C PRO A 178 -18.73 12.47 -20.56
N LEU A 179 -19.69 13.08 -19.86
CA LEU A 179 -20.46 12.40 -18.81
C LEU A 179 -21.06 11.07 -19.34
N ASP A 180 -21.06 10.03 -18.49
CA ASP A 180 -21.72 8.77 -18.82
C ASP A 180 -23.24 8.94 -18.70
N VAL A 181 -23.93 8.87 -19.83
CA VAL A 181 -25.38 9.02 -19.94
C VAL A 181 -25.95 7.85 -20.72
N ARG A 182 -26.95 7.19 -20.14
CA ARG A 182 -27.55 5.96 -20.67
C ARG A 182 -29.04 6.16 -20.93
N VAL A 183 -29.57 5.46 -21.92
CA VAL A 183 -31.00 5.43 -22.21
C VAL A 183 -31.49 4.02 -21.94
N ILE A 184 -32.35 3.88 -20.92
CA ILE A 184 -32.73 2.58 -20.36
C ILE A 184 -34.27 2.46 -20.37
N ASP A 185 -34.78 1.24 -20.60
CA ASP A 185 -36.21 0.94 -20.51
C ASP A 185 -36.73 1.18 -19.07
N SER A 186 -37.83 1.91 -18.93
CA SER A 186 -38.39 2.27 -17.62
C SER A 186 -38.78 1.08 -16.75
N ARG A 187 -39.21 -0.03 -17.35
CA ARG A 187 -39.57 -1.26 -16.63
C ARG A 187 -38.33 -1.87 -15.99
N PHE A 188 -37.21 -1.85 -16.73
CA PHE A 188 -35.94 -2.34 -16.23
C PHE A 188 -35.40 -1.44 -15.10
N VAL A 189 -35.46 -0.12 -15.23
CA VAL A 189 -35.10 0.82 -14.15
C VAL A 189 -35.95 0.57 -12.89
N SER A 190 -37.26 0.36 -13.07
CA SER A 190 -38.18 0.08 -11.95
C SER A 190 -37.86 -1.22 -11.24
N LEU A 191 -37.49 -2.27 -12.00
CA LEU A 191 -37.07 -3.55 -11.44
C LEU A 191 -35.73 -3.47 -10.73
N GLN A 192 -34.77 -2.70 -11.24
CA GLN A 192 -33.52 -2.42 -10.53
C GLN A 192 -33.80 -1.75 -9.18
N ASN A 193 -34.64 -0.71 -9.16
CA ASN A 193 -35.03 -0.05 -7.91
C ASN A 193 -35.77 -0.98 -6.94
N PHE A 194 -36.61 -1.89 -7.47
CA PHE A 194 -37.28 -2.89 -6.65
C PHE A 194 -36.29 -3.90 -6.05
N ALA A 195 -35.36 -4.43 -6.85
CA ALA A 195 -34.32 -5.35 -6.41
C ALA A 195 -33.43 -4.71 -5.31
N VAL A 196 -33.06 -3.45 -5.48
CA VAL A 196 -32.31 -2.67 -4.48
C VAL A 196 -33.06 -2.58 -3.15
N ARG A 197 -34.34 -2.21 -3.20
CA ARG A 197 -35.18 -2.15 -1.99
C ARG A 197 -35.38 -3.51 -1.35
N LEU A 198 -35.44 -4.57 -2.16
CA LEU A 198 -35.60 -5.94 -1.68
C LEU A 198 -34.34 -6.45 -0.96
N ILE A 199 -33.15 -6.12 -1.47
CA ILE A 199 -31.89 -6.38 -0.77
C ILE A 199 -31.83 -5.57 0.53
N GLY A 200 -32.14 -4.27 0.48
CA GLY A 200 -32.17 -3.42 1.69
C GLY A 200 -33.14 -3.96 2.75
N TRP A 201 -34.33 -4.41 2.33
CA TRP A 201 -35.29 -5.09 3.20
C TRP A 201 -34.72 -6.37 3.79
N LEU A 202 -34.14 -7.27 2.97
CA LEU A 202 -33.55 -8.52 3.43
C LEU A 202 -32.45 -8.29 4.46
N THR A 203 -31.60 -7.28 4.23
CA THR A 203 -30.57 -6.86 5.18
C THR A 203 -31.17 -6.34 6.47
N ASP A 204 -32.21 -5.51 6.41
CA ASP A 204 -32.88 -5.04 7.64
C ASP A 204 -33.51 -6.22 8.42
N GLN A 205 -34.01 -7.25 7.74
CA GLN A 205 -34.51 -8.46 8.41
C GLN A 205 -33.40 -9.23 9.15
N THR A 206 -32.15 -9.19 8.69
CA THR A 206 -31.04 -9.84 9.41
C THR A 206 -30.76 -9.21 10.77
N ARG A 207 -31.16 -7.95 10.99
CA ARG A 207 -31.06 -7.29 12.30
C ARG A 207 -32.07 -7.86 13.30
N HIS A 208 -33.26 -8.22 12.81
CA HIS A 208 -34.35 -8.74 13.63
C HIS A 208 -34.22 -10.26 13.86
N PHE A 209 -33.63 -10.97 12.89
CA PHE A 209 -33.41 -12.41 12.96
C PHE A 209 -31.97 -12.75 12.52
N PRO A 210 -30.99 -12.73 13.45
CA PRO A 210 -29.57 -12.92 13.12
C PRO A 210 -29.24 -14.23 12.40
N ALA A 211 -30.00 -15.31 12.64
CA ALA A 211 -29.77 -16.57 11.95
C ALA A 211 -30.01 -16.49 10.43
N LEU A 212 -30.82 -15.54 9.96
CA LEU A 212 -30.98 -15.24 8.53
C LEU A 212 -29.68 -14.81 7.88
N ALA A 213 -28.79 -14.13 8.61
CA ALA A 213 -27.50 -13.69 8.09
C ALA A 213 -26.68 -14.89 7.62
N PHE A 214 -26.61 -15.98 8.40
CA PHE A 214 -25.92 -17.20 8.01
C PHE A 214 -26.53 -17.84 6.76
N THR A 215 -27.87 -17.90 6.66
CA THR A 215 -28.54 -18.42 5.46
C THR A 215 -28.24 -17.58 4.22
N VAL A 216 -28.23 -16.24 4.36
CA VAL A 216 -27.85 -15.32 3.27
C VAL A 216 -26.40 -15.59 2.84
N CYS A 217 -25.47 -15.74 3.80
CA CYS A 217 -24.07 -16.06 3.51
C CYS A 217 -23.93 -17.37 2.75
N GLU A 218 -24.52 -18.44 3.29
CA GLU A 218 -24.42 -19.78 2.72
C GLU A 218 -24.93 -19.80 1.27
N ILE A 219 -26.05 -19.13 0.99
CA ILE A 219 -26.60 -19.04 -0.37
C ILE A 219 -25.68 -18.24 -1.27
N LEU A 220 -25.20 -17.07 -0.85
CA LEU A 220 -24.30 -16.23 -1.66
C LEU A 220 -23.00 -16.96 -2.04
N LEU A 221 -22.50 -17.81 -1.14
CA LEU A 221 -21.27 -18.58 -1.31
C LEU A 221 -21.44 -19.85 -2.16
N ASN A 222 -22.57 -20.54 -2.06
CA ASN A 222 -22.73 -21.87 -2.67
C ASN A 222 -23.63 -21.88 -3.91
N GLU A 223 -24.50 -20.87 -4.07
CA GLU A 223 -25.48 -20.85 -5.14
C GLU A 223 -24.83 -20.48 -6.48
N LYS A 224 -24.98 -21.37 -7.46
CA LYS A 224 -24.45 -21.17 -8.82
C LYS A 224 -25.34 -20.27 -9.66
N ILE A 225 -24.71 -19.54 -10.58
CA ILE A 225 -25.39 -18.69 -11.56
C ILE A 225 -25.72 -19.50 -12.80
N GLU A 226 -27.00 -19.50 -13.17
CA GLU A 226 -27.45 -19.99 -14.47
C GLU A 226 -27.19 -18.90 -15.51
N LEU A 227 -26.02 -18.94 -16.16
CA LEU A 227 -25.69 -18.04 -17.26
C LEU A 227 -26.42 -18.46 -18.54
N GLU A 228 -27.03 -17.50 -19.24
CA GLU A 228 -27.65 -17.72 -20.56
C GLU A 228 -26.53 -17.94 -21.63
N SER A 229 -26.21 -19.22 -21.88
CA SER A 229 -25.54 -19.91 -23.01
C SER A 229 -24.47 -19.28 -23.92
N ASN A 230 -24.08 -18.00 -23.81
CA ASN A 230 -23.07 -17.37 -24.66
C ASN A 230 -21.81 -16.87 -23.92
N ASP A 231 -21.58 -17.31 -22.68
CA ASP A 231 -20.45 -16.84 -21.88
C ASP A 231 -19.22 -17.76 -21.97
N SER A 232 -18.19 -17.31 -22.66
CA SER A 232 -16.84 -17.90 -22.65
C SER A 232 -16.06 -17.62 -21.35
N SER A 233 -16.69 -17.00 -20.33
CA SER A 233 -16.11 -16.71 -19.01
C SER A 233 -16.40 -17.77 -17.93
N GLY A 234 -16.96 -18.92 -18.32
CA GLY A 234 -17.64 -19.90 -17.45
C GLY A 234 -16.84 -20.60 -16.32
N GLU A 235 -15.56 -20.30 -16.09
CA GLU A 235 -14.79 -20.94 -14.99
C GLU A 235 -14.81 -20.17 -13.66
N LEU A 236 -14.97 -18.85 -13.70
CA LEU A 236 -14.81 -17.96 -12.53
C LEU A 236 -16.12 -17.58 -11.82
N ASP A 237 -17.24 -17.58 -12.54
CA ASP A 237 -18.54 -17.15 -12.03
C ASP A 237 -19.33 -18.34 -11.44
N GLN A 238 -18.71 -19.03 -10.49
CA GLN A 238 -19.34 -20.23 -9.90
C GLN A 238 -20.38 -19.89 -8.84
N THR A 239 -20.34 -18.70 -8.24
CA THR A 239 -21.19 -18.33 -7.10
C THR A 239 -21.84 -16.96 -7.30
N LEU A 240 -23.02 -16.73 -6.70
CA LEU A 240 -23.70 -15.42 -6.72
C LEU A 240 -22.76 -14.31 -6.25
N MET A 241 -22.00 -14.56 -5.21
CA MET A 241 -21.14 -13.56 -4.61
C MET A 241 -19.92 -13.23 -5.48
N ALA A 242 -19.24 -14.23 -6.05
CA ALA A 242 -18.12 -13.96 -6.97
C ALA A 242 -18.55 -13.06 -8.14
N HIS A 243 -19.78 -13.25 -8.63
CA HIS A 243 -20.35 -12.40 -9.67
C HIS A 243 -20.67 -10.98 -9.20
N ILE A 244 -21.24 -10.81 -7.99
CA ILE A 244 -21.45 -9.48 -7.40
C ILE A 244 -20.11 -8.75 -7.28
N MET A 245 -19.08 -9.40 -6.74
CA MET A 245 -17.75 -8.78 -6.55
C MET A 245 -17.09 -8.37 -7.87
N ARG A 246 -17.19 -9.21 -8.91
CA ARG A 246 -16.68 -8.86 -10.26
C ARG A 246 -17.46 -7.74 -10.94
N ARG A 247 -18.61 -7.37 -10.41
CA ARG A 247 -19.46 -6.33 -10.96
C ARG A 247 -19.45 -5.06 -10.12
N ASP A 248 -18.67 -4.98 -9.04
CA ASP A 248 -18.58 -3.81 -8.14
C ASP A 248 -18.57 -2.46 -8.89
N SER A 249 -17.68 -2.30 -9.87
CA SER A 249 -17.55 -1.07 -10.66
C SER A 249 -18.76 -0.76 -11.56
N ALA A 250 -19.50 -1.79 -12.00
CA ALA A 250 -20.73 -1.64 -12.78
C ALA A 250 -21.96 -1.45 -11.89
N LEU A 251 -21.97 -2.08 -10.70
CA LEU A 251 -23.02 -1.98 -9.69
C LEU A 251 -23.16 -0.54 -9.18
N TRP A 252 -22.04 0.13 -8.95
CA TRP A 252 -22.01 1.55 -8.58
C TRP A 252 -22.65 2.46 -9.63
N LYS A 253 -22.44 2.16 -10.92
CA LYS A 253 -23.10 2.88 -12.01
C LYS A 253 -24.57 2.47 -12.16
N ALA A 254 -24.98 1.32 -11.61
CA ALA A 254 -26.33 0.81 -11.76
C ALA A 254 -27.25 1.12 -10.55
N ILE A 255 -26.76 1.59 -9.40
CA ILE A 255 -27.55 1.59 -8.13
C ILE A 255 -27.13 2.72 -7.18
N ASP A 256 -28.10 3.22 -6.38
CA ASP A 256 -27.89 4.01 -5.15
C ASP A 256 -27.16 3.15 -4.11
N ILE A 257 -25.85 3.13 -4.25
CA ILE A 257 -25.00 2.30 -3.42
C ILE A 257 -24.74 2.96 -2.06
N ASP A 258 -24.86 4.27 -1.86
CA ASP A 258 -24.66 4.84 -0.51
C ASP A 258 -25.66 4.28 0.52
N LYS A 259 -26.90 3.95 0.12
CA LYS A 259 -27.86 3.25 1.00
C LYS A 259 -27.65 1.74 1.06
N VAL A 260 -27.35 1.07 -0.06
CA VAL A 260 -27.12 -0.40 -0.06
C VAL A 260 -25.78 -0.74 0.59
N ASN A 261 -24.72 0.01 0.33
CA ASN A 261 -23.42 -0.15 0.95
C ASN A 261 -23.44 0.25 2.43
N ALA A 262 -23.98 1.40 2.84
CA ALA A 262 -23.98 1.73 4.26
C ALA A 262 -24.80 0.73 5.09
N GLU A 263 -25.84 0.13 4.51
CA GLU A 263 -26.78 -0.73 5.24
C GLU A 263 -26.48 -2.23 5.12
N CYS A 264 -26.08 -2.74 3.94
CA CYS A 264 -25.61 -4.13 3.76
C CYS A 264 -24.20 -4.37 4.29
N LYS A 265 -23.29 -3.36 4.27
CA LYS A 265 -21.89 -3.57 4.72
C LYS A 265 -21.76 -3.72 6.22
N ARG A 266 -22.73 -3.24 7.01
CA ARG A 266 -22.56 -3.11 8.47
C ARG A 266 -22.52 -4.44 9.23
N ASN A 267 -23.31 -5.45 8.83
CA ASN A 267 -23.41 -6.72 9.58
C ASN A 267 -23.36 -8.00 8.72
N THR A 268 -23.75 -7.97 7.44
CA THR A 268 -23.89 -9.20 6.64
C THR A 268 -22.65 -9.48 5.79
N ILE A 269 -22.03 -8.45 5.19
CA ILE A 269 -20.93 -8.62 4.21
C ILE A 269 -19.59 -9.04 4.86
N LEU A 270 -19.32 -8.65 6.10
CA LEU A 270 -18.15 -9.10 6.89
C LEU A 270 -18.10 -10.63 7.03
N ILE A 271 -19.25 -11.24 7.36
CA ILE A 271 -19.40 -12.69 7.48
C ILE A 271 -19.32 -13.35 6.09
N ILE A 272 -19.85 -12.70 5.05
CA ILE A 272 -19.88 -13.23 3.67
C ILE A 272 -18.48 -13.24 3.02
N ILE A 273 -17.70 -12.15 3.13
CA ILE A 273 -16.40 -12.08 2.45
C ILE A 273 -15.32 -12.84 3.23
N GLY A 274 -15.40 -12.91 4.57
CA GLY A 274 -14.54 -13.79 5.38
C GLY A 274 -14.63 -15.26 4.96
N PHE A 275 -15.83 -15.75 4.64
CA PHE A 275 -16.05 -17.11 4.14
C PHE A 275 -15.77 -17.32 2.64
N LEU A 276 -15.79 -16.27 1.82
CA LEU A 276 -15.47 -16.38 0.38
C LEU A 276 -14.03 -16.77 0.13
N PHE A 277 -13.12 -16.26 0.95
CA PHE A 277 -11.71 -16.55 0.82
C PHE A 277 -11.31 -17.90 1.42
N THR A 278 -12.21 -18.60 2.11
CA THR A 278 -11.94 -19.92 2.71
C THR A 278 -12.44 -21.09 1.85
N ALA A 279 -13.17 -20.81 0.74
CA ALA A 279 -14.01 -21.82 0.09
C ALA A 279 -13.47 -22.39 -1.23
N ASN A 280 -12.43 -21.82 -1.87
CA ASN A 280 -11.80 -22.42 -3.07
C ASN A 280 -10.45 -21.77 -3.49
N ASP A 281 -9.35 -22.53 -3.33
CA ASP A 281 -7.93 -22.17 -3.55
C ASP A 281 -7.58 -21.45 -4.87
N PHE A 282 -8.34 -21.68 -5.95
CA PHE A 282 -8.00 -21.17 -7.29
C PHE A 282 -8.83 -19.94 -7.70
N ILE A 283 -9.96 -19.71 -7.03
CA ILE A 283 -10.92 -18.65 -7.40
C ILE A 283 -10.54 -17.34 -6.73
N GLY A 284 -10.06 -17.37 -5.48
CA GLY A 284 -9.68 -16.18 -4.70
C GLY A 284 -8.62 -15.33 -5.39
N ALA A 285 -7.55 -15.94 -5.91
CA ALA A 285 -6.47 -15.23 -6.58
C ALA A 285 -6.88 -14.58 -7.92
N ARG A 286 -7.64 -15.31 -8.74
CA ARG A 286 -8.13 -14.78 -10.03
C ARG A 286 -9.20 -13.70 -9.80
N LEU A 287 -10.03 -13.85 -8.77
CA LEU A 287 -11.04 -12.87 -8.37
C LEU A 287 -10.39 -11.58 -7.84
N TYR A 288 -9.41 -11.68 -6.94
CA TYR A 288 -8.69 -10.53 -6.40
C TYR A 288 -8.06 -9.69 -7.51
N LYS A 289 -7.35 -10.33 -8.44
CA LYS A 289 -6.77 -9.65 -9.59
C LYS A 289 -7.84 -8.92 -10.41
N LYS A 290 -8.95 -9.59 -10.71
CA LYS A 290 -10.02 -9.00 -11.52
C LYS A 290 -10.66 -7.79 -10.83
N ILE A 291 -10.93 -7.88 -9.52
CA ILE A 291 -11.45 -6.76 -8.72
C ILE A 291 -10.51 -5.57 -8.80
N TYR A 292 -9.20 -5.77 -8.64
CA TYR A 292 -8.24 -4.69 -8.72
C TYR A 292 -8.05 -4.14 -10.14
N ASP A 293 -8.10 -4.98 -11.16
CA ASP A 293 -8.09 -4.54 -12.56
C ASP A 293 -9.28 -3.59 -12.82
N ASP A 294 -10.48 -3.99 -12.39
CA ASP A 294 -11.70 -3.18 -12.52
C ASP A 294 -11.63 -1.90 -11.67
N PHE A 295 -11.11 -1.98 -10.45
CA PHE A 295 -10.90 -0.81 -9.58
C PHE A 295 -9.92 0.17 -10.22
N ILE A 296 -8.79 -0.28 -10.78
CA ILE A 296 -7.75 0.59 -11.36
C ILE A 296 -8.26 1.34 -12.60
N ASP A 297 -9.10 0.69 -13.40
CA ASP A 297 -9.71 1.29 -14.60
C ASP A 297 -10.88 2.24 -14.25
N ASP A 298 -11.43 2.14 -13.04
CA ASP A 298 -12.50 2.99 -12.54
C ASP A 298 -12.00 4.38 -12.04
N ASP A 299 -12.89 5.37 -11.96
CA ASP A 299 -12.59 6.74 -11.47
C ASP A 299 -13.04 7.02 -10.03
N HIS A 300 -13.92 6.19 -9.46
CA HIS A 300 -14.44 6.40 -8.11
C HIS A 300 -13.39 6.24 -7.01
N ASP A 301 -13.63 6.87 -5.85
CA ASP A 301 -12.76 6.75 -4.68
C ASP A 301 -12.62 5.28 -4.20
N GLN A 302 -11.52 4.95 -3.54
CA GLN A 302 -11.34 3.60 -2.98
C GLN A 302 -12.37 3.28 -1.90
N SER A 303 -12.77 4.27 -1.10
CA SER A 303 -13.71 4.11 0.03
C SER A 303 -15.07 3.52 -0.37
N VAL A 304 -15.47 3.72 -1.63
CA VAL A 304 -16.73 3.22 -2.18
C VAL A 304 -16.61 1.85 -2.83
N SER A 305 -15.41 1.46 -3.27
CA SER A 305 -15.13 0.16 -3.88
C SER A 305 -15.11 -0.98 -2.86
N ILE A 306 -15.40 -2.20 -3.31
CA ILE A 306 -15.21 -3.42 -2.54
C ILE A 306 -13.77 -3.61 -2.03
N THR A 307 -12.78 -3.00 -2.71
CA THR A 307 -11.38 -3.01 -2.27
C THR A 307 -11.17 -2.32 -0.91
N ALA A 308 -12.07 -1.44 -0.47
CA ALA A 308 -12.00 -0.87 0.89
C ALA A 308 -12.40 -1.86 1.99
N LEU A 309 -13.05 -2.98 1.65
CA LEU A 309 -13.49 -3.99 2.62
C LEU A 309 -12.39 -4.99 2.99
N THR A 310 -11.27 -5.01 2.27
CA THR A 310 -10.15 -5.91 2.56
C THR A 310 -9.62 -5.75 3.98
N VAL A 311 -9.65 -4.51 4.51
CA VAL A 311 -9.25 -4.21 5.89
C VAL A 311 -9.99 -5.09 6.89
N GLN A 312 -11.28 -5.32 6.68
CA GLN A 312 -12.15 -6.03 7.61
C GLN A 312 -11.85 -7.54 7.72
N ILE A 313 -11.10 -8.08 6.74
CA ILE A 313 -10.81 -9.51 6.65
C ILE A 313 -9.34 -9.73 6.94
N PHE A 314 -8.48 -8.92 6.32
CA PHE A 314 -7.05 -9.08 6.43
C PHE A 314 -6.52 -8.64 7.79
N THR A 315 -7.29 -7.89 8.60
CA THR A 315 -6.92 -7.61 10.00
C THR A 315 -7.30 -8.72 10.97
N VAL A 316 -8.16 -9.68 10.58
CA VAL A 316 -8.51 -10.82 11.44
C VAL A 316 -7.36 -11.81 11.44
N PRO A 317 -6.62 -11.99 12.56
CA PRO A 317 -5.36 -12.73 12.58
C PRO A 317 -5.49 -14.18 12.11
N THR A 318 -6.52 -14.91 12.54
CA THR A 318 -6.72 -16.30 12.14
C THR A 318 -6.99 -16.43 10.64
N ILE A 319 -7.86 -15.59 10.10
CA ILE A 319 -8.16 -15.55 8.66
C ILE A 319 -6.91 -15.14 7.88
N ALA A 320 -6.26 -14.03 8.23
CA ALA A 320 -5.08 -13.54 7.53
C ALA A 320 -3.98 -14.61 7.41
N ARG A 321 -3.68 -15.33 8.49
CA ARG A 321 -2.71 -16.43 8.47
C ARG A 321 -3.16 -17.59 7.62
N MET A 322 -4.43 -17.99 7.71
CA MET A 322 -5.00 -19.04 6.87
C MET A 322 -4.91 -18.66 5.38
N LEU A 323 -5.14 -17.39 5.03
CA LEU A 323 -5.02 -16.91 3.65
C LEU A 323 -3.58 -16.89 3.14
N ILE A 324 -2.60 -16.62 3.99
CA ILE A 324 -1.20 -16.79 3.59
C ILE A 324 -0.88 -18.28 3.44
N ALA A 325 -1.29 -19.10 4.40
CA ALA A 325 -0.97 -20.52 4.44
C ALA A 325 -1.62 -21.30 3.29
N GLU A 326 -2.92 -21.19 3.07
CA GLU A 326 -3.60 -22.04 2.09
C GLU A 326 -3.67 -21.37 0.71
N GLU A 327 -3.98 -20.07 0.68
CA GLU A 327 -4.32 -19.32 -0.54
C GLU A 327 -3.14 -18.51 -1.11
N SER A 328 -1.96 -18.56 -0.48
CA SER A 328 -0.78 -17.76 -0.87
C SER A 328 -1.08 -16.26 -1.03
N ALA A 329 -2.01 -15.71 -0.24
CA ALA A 329 -2.53 -14.35 -0.41
C ALA A 329 -1.43 -13.29 -0.49
N PHE A 330 -0.38 -13.45 0.33
CA PHE A 330 0.78 -12.55 0.33
C PHE A 330 1.47 -12.48 -1.05
N GLN A 331 1.67 -13.62 -1.70
CA GLN A 331 2.22 -13.71 -3.05
C GLN A 331 1.23 -13.14 -4.09
N VAL A 332 -0.02 -13.58 -4.05
CA VAL A 332 -1.07 -13.20 -5.02
C VAL A 332 -1.22 -11.68 -5.12
N ILE A 333 -1.23 -10.99 -3.98
CA ILE A 333 -1.35 -9.54 -3.91
C ILE A 333 -0.14 -8.86 -4.57
N PHE A 334 1.09 -9.32 -4.27
CA PHE A 334 2.29 -8.76 -4.90
C PHE A 334 2.40 -9.08 -6.40
N ASP A 335 2.05 -10.28 -6.82
CA ASP A 335 2.06 -10.67 -8.23
C ASP A 335 1.04 -9.86 -9.05
N THR A 336 -0.11 -9.55 -8.45
CA THR A 336 -1.12 -8.66 -9.03
C THR A 336 -0.58 -7.24 -9.16
N LEU A 337 0.03 -6.69 -8.10
CA LEU A 337 0.67 -5.37 -8.14
C LEU A 337 1.78 -5.30 -9.21
N ILE A 338 2.63 -6.32 -9.28
CA ILE A 338 3.68 -6.44 -10.29
C ILE A 338 3.09 -6.44 -11.70
N SER A 339 2.02 -7.21 -11.93
CA SER A 339 1.33 -7.25 -13.23
C SER A 339 0.90 -5.85 -13.68
N GLN A 340 0.36 -5.04 -12.76
CA GLN A 340 -0.09 -3.67 -13.04
C GLN A 340 1.06 -2.68 -13.26
N CYS A 341 2.20 -2.92 -12.62
CA CYS A 341 3.37 -2.05 -12.71
C CYS A 341 4.32 -2.38 -13.88
N ARG A 342 4.16 -3.52 -14.56
CA ARG A 342 5.02 -3.94 -15.70
C ARG A 342 5.12 -2.91 -16.83
N LYS A 343 4.05 -2.15 -17.07
CA LYS A 343 3.99 -1.10 -18.10
C LYS A 343 4.90 0.11 -17.80
N TYR A 344 5.39 0.24 -16.58
CA TYR A 344 6.31 1.31 -16.16
C TYR A 344 7.77 0.85 -16.11
N LEU A 345 8.06 -0.36 -16.59
CA LEU A 345 9.42 -0.87 -16.66
C LEU A 345 10.10 -0.42 -17.94
N LYS A 346 11.36 0.00 -17.82
CA LYS A 346 12.21 0.27 -18.97
C LYS A 346 12.59 -1.02 -19.69
N THR A 347 12.52 -1.03 -21.02
CA THR A 347 12.98 -2.14 -21.88
C THR A 347 14.09 -1.66 -22.83
N PRO A 348 15.04 -2.53 -23.25
CA PRO A 348 15.20 -3.96 -22.93
C PRO A 348 16.22 -4.28 -21.81
N ASP A 349 17.17 -3.40 -21.46
CA ASP A 349 18.35 -3.78 -20.67
C ASP A 349 18.23 -3.61 -19.13
N LYS A 350 17.23 -2.89 -18.64
CA LYS A 350 17.05 -2.62 -17.20
C LYS A 350 15.58 -2.73 -16.84
N MET A 351 15.16 -3.89 -16.31
CA MET A 351 13.83 -4.11 -15.71
C MET A 351 13.66 -3.27 -14.43
N ARG A 352 13.64 -1.95 -14.58
CA ARG A 352 13.55 -0.95 -13.52
C ARG A 352 12.43 0.02 -13.83
N PHE A 353 11.82 0.59 -12.80
CA PHE A 353 10.80 1.61 -12.98
C PHE A 353 11.39 2.87 -13.64
N ASP A 354 10.67 3.39 -14.62
CA ASP A 354 10.98 4.62 -15.34
C ASP A 354 9.69 5.43 -15.51
N PHE A 355 9.62 6.55 -14.78
CA PHE A 355 8.47 7.47 -14.76
C PHE A 355 8.74 8.77 -15.51
N SER A 356 9.81 8.82 -16.33
CA SER A 356 10.19 10.02 -17.08
C SER A 356 9.09 10.57 -18.00
N ALA A 357 8.16 9.72 -18.46
CA ALA A 357 7.07 10.12 -19.35
C ALA A 357 5.79 10.60 -18.64
N ARG A 358 5.57 10.26 -17.36
CA ARG A 358 4.33 10.54 -16.62
C ARG A 358 4.63 10.72 -15.13
N SER A 359 4.33 11.89 -14.58
CA SER A 359 4.45 12.14 -13.15
C SER A 359 3.29 11.50 -12.39
N TYR A 360 3.61 10.60 -11.46
CA TYR A 360 2.72 9.88 -10.56
C TYR A 360 1.37 9.38 -11.17
N PRO A 361 1.41 8.41 -12.10
CA PRO A 361 0.25 7.98 -12.88
C PRO A 361 -0.97 7.57 -12.03
N HIS A 362 -2.17 7.94 -12.45
CA HIS A 362 -3.41 7.59 -11.76
C HIS A 362 -3.57 6.07 -11.53
N ALA A 363 -3.32 5.26 -12.57
CA ALA A 363 -3.39 3.81 -12.46
C ALA A 363 -2.38 3.23 -11.45
N LEU A 364 -1.19 3.83 -11.34
CA LEU A 364 -0.21 3.45 -10.32
C LEU A 364 -0.71 3.80 -8.92
N ARG A 365 -1.23 5.02 -8.73
CA ARG A 365 -1.80 5.46 -7.45
C ARG A 365 -2.84 4.48 -6.92
N ARG A 366 -3.73 4.02 -7.80
CA ARG A 366 -4.77 3.04 -7.48
C ARG A 366 -4.19 1.65 -7.20
N ALA A 367 -3.26 1.19 -8.02
CA ALA A 367 -2.59 -0.10 -7.79
C ALA A 367 -1.88 -0.15 -6.42
N LEU A 368 -1.31 0.97 -5.95
CA LEU A 368 -0.61 1.04 -4.66
C LEU A 368 -1.53 0.88 -3.43
N TYR A 369 -2.86 0.86 -3.57
CA TYR A 369 -3.76 0.45 -2.47
C TYR A 369 -3.56 -1.02 -2.08
N MET A 370 -3.06 -1.87 -2.98
CA MET A 370 -2.68 -3.25 -2.64
C MET A 370 -1.60 -3.32 -1.56
N LEU A 371 -0.79 -2.26 -1.37
CA LEU A 371 0.17 -2.20 -0.25
C LEU A 371 -0.52 -2.00 1.10
N CYS A 372 -1.71 -1.37 1.13
CA CYS A 372 -2.54 -1.32 2.33
C CYS A 372 -3.05 -2.72 2.69
N ASP A 373 -3.43 -3.52 1.69
CA ASP A 373 -3.88 -4.90 1.89
C ASP A 373 -2.76 -5.77 2.46
N GLN A 374 -1.52 -5.62 1.96
CA GLN A 374 -0.35 -6.29 2.56
C GLN A 374 -0.12 -5.89 4.01
N ARG A 375 -0.30 -4.61 4.34
CA ARG A 375 -0.19 -4.14 5.73
C ARG A 375 -1.26 -4.78 6.62
N TYR A 376 -2.49 -4.87 6.16
CA TYR A 376 -3.56 -5.52 6.92
C TYR A 376 -3.22 -7.00 7.14
N LEU A 377 -2.87 -7.71 6.07
CA LEU A 377 -2.59 -9.15 6.10
C LEU A 377 -1.46 -9.53 7.06
N LEU A 378 -0.45 -8.65 7.21
CA LEU A 378 0.71 -8.86 8.06
C LEU A 378 0.57 -8.19 9.44
N SER A 379 -0.56 -7.56 9.74
CA SER A 379 -0.74 -6.71 10.92
C SER A 379 -0.63 -7.44 12.27
N VAL A 380 -0.71 -8.76 12.32
CA VAL A 380 -0.47 -9.53 13.55
C VAL A 380 0.63 -10.55 13.31
N VAL A 381 1.77 -10.31 13.97
CA VAL A 381 2.96 -11.16 13.86
C VAL A 381 2.70 -12.50 14.55
N PRO A 382 2.88 -13.65 13.86
CA PRO A 382 2.72 -14.96 14.47
C PRO A 382 3.79 -15.20 15.54
N SER A 383 3.39 -15.82 16.65
CA SER A 383 4.32 -16.39 17.63
C SER A 383 5.02 -17.63 17.06
N GLU A 384 6.14 -18.02 17.68
CA GLU A 384 6.96 -19.16 17.23
C GLU A 384 6.17 -20.48 17.12
N GLN A 385 5.10 -20.65 17.92
CA GLN A 385 4.25 -21.85 17.92
C GLN A 385 3.17 -21.86 16.83
N GLU A 386 2.80 -20.69 16.30
CA GLU A 386 1.73 -20.54 15.30
C GLU A 386 2.21 -20.79 13.87
N TRP A 387 3.53 -20.90 13.67
CA TRP A 387 4.11 -21.19 12.36
C TRP A 387 3.90 -22.65 11.94
N THR A 388 3.06 -22.86 10.93
CA THR A 388 2.91 -24.16 10.25
C THR A 388 3.89 -24.28 9.08
N PRO A 389 4.23 -25.50 8.61
CA PRO A 389 5.08 -25.69 7.42
C PRO A 389 4.53 -24.98 6.18
N ARG A 390 3.19 -25.02 6.01
CA ARG A 390 2.49 -24.40 4.89
C ARG A 390 2.55 -22.87 4.95
N LEU A 391 2.33 -22.30 6.13
CA LEU A 391 2.49 -20.86 6.35
C LEU A 391 3.92 -20.39 6.07
N ARG A 392 4.93 -21.17 6.50
CA ARG A 392 6.34 -20.89 6.22
C ARG A 392 6.65 -20.86 4.73
N GLU A 393 6.22 -21.89 4.01
CA GLU A 393 6.42 -22.02 2.56
C GLU A 393 5.81 -20.83 1.81
N ASN A 394 4.51 -20.58 2.00
CA ASN A 394 3.80 -19.56 1.22
C ASN A 394 4.13 -18.13 1.63
N PHE A 395 4.54 -17.90 2.88
CA PHE A 395 5.13 -16.62 3.28
C PHE A 395 6.44 -16.33 2.54
N LEU A 396 7.33 -17.33 2.37
CA LEU A 396 8.56 -17.17 1.59
C LEU A 396 8.30 -16.99 0.09
N CYS A 397 7.28 -17.65 -0.46
CA CYS A 397 6.82 -17.41 -1.84
C CYS A 397 6.38 -15.94 -2.03
N GLY A 398 5.63 -15.38 -1.07
CA GLY A 398 5.28 -13.96 -1.12
C GLY A 398 6.48 -13.03 -0.90
N CYS A 399 7.46 -13.40 -0.07
CA CYS A 399 8.72 -12.66 0.06
C CYS A 399 9.48 -12.61 -1.27
N SER A 400 9.48 -13.71 -2.02
CA SER A 400 10.08 -13.79 -3.35
C SER A 400 9.42 -12.79 -4.32
N SER A 401 8.10 -12.64 -4.23
CA SER A 401 7.33 -11.68 -5.03
C SER A 401 7.60 -10.23 -4.60
N LEU A 402 7.72 -9.96 -3.29
CA LEU A 402 8.19 -8.65 -2.82
C LEU A 402 9.57 -8.33 -3.36
N ILE A 403 10.54 -9.25 -3.24
CA ILE A 403 11.92 -9.05 -3.69
C ILE A 403 11.94 -8.73 -5.19
N ARG A 404 11.09 -9.41 -5.98
CA ARG A 404 10.89 -9.08 -7.39
C ARG A 404 10.36 -7.66 -7.59
N PHE A 405 9.36 -7.23 -6.84
CA PHE A 405 8.87 -5.85 -6.89
C PHE A 405 9.96 -4.83 -6.52
N LEU A 406 10.70 -5.09 -5.43
CA LEU A 406 11.82 -4.26 -4.98
C LEU A 406 12.94 -4.20 -6.01
N SER A 407 13.18 -5.27 -6.76
CA SER A 407 14.18 -5.28 -7.84
C SER A 407 13.88 -4.26 -8.94
N PHE A 408 12.61 -3.90 -9.14
CA PHE A 408 12.23 -2.85 -10.10
C PHE A 408 12.54 -1.44 -9.57
N MET A 409 12.48 -1.25 -8.26
CA MET A 409 12.89 -0.01 -7.58
C MET A 409 14.40 0.08 -7.39
N GLN A 410 15.08 -1.06 -7.34
CA GLN A 410 16.51 -1.17 -7.12
C GLN A 410 17.28 -0.41 -8.21
N SER A 411 17.93 0.67 -7.79
CA SER A 411 18.67 1.58 -8.68
C SER A 411 17.82 2.24 -9.77
N MET A 412 16.57 2.61 -9.48
CA MET A 412 15.76 3.51 -10.31
C MET A 412 16.18 4.99 -10.12
N ASN A 413 15.86 5.90 -11.03
CA ASN A 413 16.24 7.32 -10.93
C ASN A 413 17.76 7.53 -10.72
N GLU A 414 18.58 6.88 -11.54
CA GLU A 414 20.04 7.06 -11.48
C GLU A 414 20.44 8.50 -11.86
N VAL A 415 21.30 9.09 -11.04
CA VAL A 415 21.92 10.40 -11.26
C VAL A 415 23.40 10.23 -11.59
N ARG A 416 23.92 11.13 -12.44
CA ARG A 416 25.33 11.23 -12.82
C ARG A 416 25.80 12.67 -12.68
N ARG A 417 26.97 12.88 -12.11
CA ARG A 417 27.51 14.22 -11.83
C ARG A 417 27.72 15.02 -13.11
N GLN A 418 27.24 16.26 -13.13
CA GLN A 418 27.48 17.21 -14.22
C GLN A 418 28.66 18.13 -13.88
N THR A 419 29.71 18.13 -14.70
CA THR A 419 30.95 18.88 -14.46
C THR A 419 31.12 20.10 -15.37
N THR A 420 30.62 20.03 -16.60
CA THR A 420 30.75 21.09 -17.60
C THR A 420 29.52 22.01 -17.62
N GLU A 421 28.38 21.48 -18.04
CA GLU A 421 27.15 22.23 -18.23
C GLU A 421 26.15 21.98 -17.09
N HIS A 422 25.22 22.93 -16.90
CA HIS A 422 24.10 22.73 -15.98
C HIS A 422 23.08 21.79 -16.61
N GLN A 423 22.51 20.92 -15.79
CA GLN A 423 21.42 20.05 -16.20
C GLN A 423 20.20 20.89 -16.59
N VAL A 424 19.82 20.82 -17.87
CA VAL A 424 18.71 21.60 -18.44
C VAL A 424 17.35 20.95 -18.17
N TRP A 425 17.30 19.61 -18.17
CA TRP A 425 16.08 18.84 -17.97
C TRP A 425 16.14 18.05 -16.67
N GLU A 426 15.17 18.28 -15.79
CA GLU A 426 15.08 17.60 -14.51
C GLU A 426 14.37 16.24 -14.63
N GLN A 427 14.87 15.24 -13.89
CA GLN A 427 14.21 13.94 -13.79
C GLN A 427 13.02 14.02 -12.83
N GLU A 428 11.90 13.39 -13.20
CA GLU A 428 10.79 13.12 -12.29
C GLU A 428 11.26 12.17 -11.17
N TRP A 429 11.04 12.56 -9.92
CA TRP A 429 11.57 11.87 -8.74
C TRP A 429 10.50 11.55 -7.68
N GLU A 430 9.35 12.21 -7.72
CA GLU A 430 8.32 12.13 -6.68
C GLU A 430 7.65 10.75 -6.66
N THR A 431 7.40 10.16 -7.84
CA THR A 431 6.77 8.84 -7.96
C THR A 431 7.53 7.78 -7.15
N ALA A 432 8.86 7.81 -7.21
CA ALA A 432 9.73 6.86 -6.50
C ALA A 432 9.53 6.92 -4.98
N PHE A 433 9.50 8.14 -4.43
CA PHE A 433 9.27 8.36 -3.00
C PHE A 433 7.83 8.04 -2.59
N ASN A 434 6.83 8.32 -3.43
CA ASN A 434 5.45 7.94 -3.16
C ASN A 434 5.28 6.42 -3.04
N ILE A 435 5.97 5.63 -3.86
CA ILE A 435 6.02 4.17 -3.72
C ILE A 435 6.72 3.79 -2.41
N GLN A 436 7.90 4.37 -2.13
CA GLN A 436 8.68 4.10 -0.92
C GLN A 436 7.90 4.36 0.37
N ILE A 437 7.22 5.51 0.47
CA ILE A 437 6.42 5.90 1.65
C ILE A 437 5.30 4.89 1.89
N LYS A 438 4.62 4.42 0.83
CA LYS A 438 3.56 3.41 1.00
C LYS A 438 4.11 2.04 1.38
N LEU A 439 5.33 1.71 0.96
CA LEU A 439 5.96 0.42 1.20
C LEU A 439 6.54 0.28 2.62
N GLN A 440 6.87 1.40 3.27
CA GLN A 440 7.62 1.42 4.55
C GLN A 440 7.01 0.51 5.63
N HIS A 441 5.68 0.52 5.79
CA HIS A 441 5.00 -0.28 6.81
C HIS A 441 5.09 -1.78 6.49
N VAL A 442 4.94 -2.13 5.20
CA VAL A 442 4.99 -3.51 4.72
C VAL A 442 6.39 -4.09 4.95
N LEU A 443 7.45 -3.32 4.67
CA LEU A 443 8.83 -3.75 4.92
C LEU A 443 9.11 -4.01 6.41
N THR A 444 8.69 -3.08 7.28
CA THR A 444 8.82 -3.26 8.73
C THR A 444 8.10 -4.52 9.20
N LEU A 445 6.86 -4.73 8.74
CA LEU A 445 6.05 -5.91 9.08
C LEU A 445 6.70 -7.22 8.65
N ILE A 446 7.26 -7.27 7.44
CA ILE A 446 7.95 -8.45 6.92
C ILE A 446 9.20 -8.76 7.74
N ILE A 447 9.95 -7.74 8.18
CA ILE A 447 11.08 -7.93 9.08
C ILE A 447 10.59 -8.50 10.43
N CYS A 448 9.49 -8.00 10.98
CA CYS A 448 8.92 -8.52 12.22
C CYS A 448 8.47 -9.98 12.09
N TRP A 449 7.75 -10.32 11.02
CA TRP A 449 7.36 -11.70 10.71
C TRP A 449 8.58 -12.59 10.53
N ALA A 450 9.57 -12.17 9.74
CA ALA A 450 10.78 -12.94 9.53
C ALA A 450 11.54 -13.17 10.85
N ASN A 451 11.62 -12.17 11.73
CA ASN A 451 12.32 -12.29 13.01
C ASN A 451 11.58 -13.14 14.05
N SER A 452 10.31 -13.49 13.82
CA SER A 452 9.52 -14.35 14.71
C SER A 452 9.83 -15.84 14.57
N ASP A 453 10.45 -16.27 13.45
CA ASP A 453 10.78 -17.67 13.16
C ASP A 453 12.19 -17.83 12.60
N GLU A 454 12.96 -18.79 13.12
CA GLU A 454 14.35 -19.00 12.71
C GLU A 454 14.50 -19.41 11.25
N PHE A 455 13.65 -20.32 10.78
CA PHE A 455 13.73 -20.82 9.40
C PHE A 455 13.41 -19.71 8.40
N ILE A 456 12.37 -18.93 8.66
CA ILE A 456 11.96 -17.81 7.80
C ILE A 456 13.03 -16.72 7.78
N HIS A 457 13.54 -16.32 8.95
CA HIS A 457 14.62 -15.33 9.06
C HIS A 457 15.81 -15.71 8.18
N ASN A 458 16.33 -16.93 8.36
CA ASN A 458 17.52 -17.40 7.69
C ASN A 458 17.30 -17.52 6.18
N SER A 459 16.14 -18.04 5.77
CA SER A 459 15.77 -18.22 4.36
C SER A 459 15.67 -16.89 3.64
N LEU A 460 15.00 -15.90 4.24
CA LEU A 460 14.85 -14.57 3.66
C LEU A 460 16.20 -13.83 3.58
N MET A 461 17.03 -13.94 4.62
CA MET A 461 18.36 -13.33 4.60
C MET A 461 19.25 -13.93 3.50
N ILE A 462 19.25 -15.26 3.34
CA ILE A 462 19.98 -15.95 2.26
C ILE A 462 19.46 -15.51 0.89
N GLN A 463 18.13 -15.46 0.71
CA GLN A 463 17.52 -15.05 -0.54
C GLN A 463 17.93 -13.62 -0.92
N LEU A 464 17.87 -12.68 0.01
CA LEU A 464 18.29 -11.30 -0.22
C LEU A 464 19.78 -11.21 -0.57
N ILE A 465 20.66 -11.90 0.17
CA ILE A 465 22.09 -11.92 -0.13
C ILE A 465 22.35 -12.42 -1.55
N ASN A 466 21.70 -13.51 -1.96
CA ASN A 466 21.84 -14.09 -3.30
C ASN A 466 21.35 -13.11 -4.39
N GLU A 467 20.28 -12.36 -4.14
CA GLU A 467 19.78 -11.35 -5.06
C GLU A 467 20.73 -10.14 -5.16
N LEU A 468 21.33 -9.72 -4.04
CA LEU A 468 22.37 -8.68 -4.06
C LEU A 468 23.60 -9.12 -4.86
N GLU A 469 24.04 -10.37 -4.70
CA GLU A 469 25.15 -10.94 -5.48
C GLU A 469 24.79 -11.03 -6.97
N THR A 470 23.56 -11.44 -7.29
CA THR A 470 23.07 -11.50 -8.67
C THR A 470 23.04 -10.12 -9.31
N ALA A 471 22.55 -9.11 -8.57
CA ALA A 471 22.55 -7.72 -9.02
C ALA A 471 23.98 -7.17 -9.21
N ALA A 472 24.89 -7.50 -8.29
CA ALA A 472 26.30 -7.11 -8.37
C ALA A 472 26.99 -7.75 -9.59
N ASN A 473 26.79 -9.04 -9.82
CA ASN A 473 27.40 -9.77 -10.94
C ASN A 473 26.94 -9.26 -12.32
N ARG A 474 25.76 -8.63 -12.40
CA ARG A 474 25.26 -7.97 -13.63
C ARG A 474 25.85 -6.58 -13.85
N SER A 475 26.56 -6.02 -12.87
CA SER A 475 27.12 -4.67 -12.95
C SER A 475 28.64 -4.71 -13.11
N ALA A 476 29.14 -3.94 -14.08
CA ALA A 476 30.58 -3.80 -14.33
C ALA A 476 31.33 -3.24 -13.11
N ASP A 477 30.66 -2.46 -12.25
CA ASP A 477 31.24 -1.87 -11.04
C ASP A 477 31.81 -2.92 -10.09
N TYR A 478 31.22 -4.12 -10.06
CA TYR A 478 31.58 -5.19 -9.10
C TYR A 478 32.48 -6.27 -9.72
N ALA A 479 32.76 -6.18 -11.02
CA ALA A 479 33.54 -7.18 -11.75
C ALA A 479 34.99 -7.26 -11.24
N ASN A 480 35.54 -6.13 -10.80
CA ASN A 480 36.93 -6.01 -10.36
C ASN A 480 37.02 -5.68 -8.87
N LYS A 481 38.15 -6.05 -8.27
CA LYS A 481 38.53 -5.63 -6.92
C LYS A 481 39.88 -4.95 -6.98
N ILE A 482 40.04 -3.91 -6.18
CA ILE A 482 41.30 -3.19 -6.06
C ILE A 482 41.88 -3.37 -4.66
N VAL A 483 43.21 -3.38 -4.57
CA VAL A 483 43.93 -3.35 -3.30
C VAL A 483 44.33 -1.91 -3.02
N LEU A 484 43.84 -1.40 -1.92
CA LEU A 484 44.12 -0.08 -1.39
C LEU A 484 45.19 -0.21 -0.32
N GLU A 485 46.06 0.79 -0.22
CA GLU A 485 47.11 0.87 0.80
C GLU A 485 47.10 2.26 1.42
N VAL A 486 47.08 2.35 2.75
CA VAL A 486 47.22 3.62 3.50
C VAL A 486 48.20 3.38 4.62
N ASN A 487 49.29 4.14 4.66
CA ASN A 487 50.38 3.99 5.65
C ASN A 487 50.84 2.51 5.81
N GLY A 488 50.97 1.76 4.70
CA GLY A 488 51.42 0.36 4.69
C GLY A 488 50.34 -0.69 5.00
N ILE A 489 49.12 -0.28 5.39
CA ILE A 489 48.01 -1.20 5.68
C ILE A 489 47.18 -1.41 4.41
N LYS A 490 46.91 -2.68 4.05
CA LYS A 490 46.21 -3.05 2.82
C LYS A 490 44.76 -3.48 3.05
N ALA A 491 43.87 -3.04 2.17
CA ALA A 491 42.47 -3.46 2.17
C ALA A 491 41.93 -3.64 0.75
N THR A 492 41.13 -4.68 0.53
CA THR A 492 40.44 -4.89 -0.76
C THR A 492 39.12 -4.11 -0.80
N SER A 493 38.85 -3.40 -1.90
CA SER A 493 37.65 -2.62 -2.12
C SER A 493 37.11 -2.75 -3.56
N ILE A 494 35.90 -2.25 -3.79
CA ILE A 494 35.25 -2.18 -5.10
C ILE A 494 35.72 -0.88 -5.79
N PRO A 495 36.20 -0.92 -7.04
CA PRO A 495 36.60 0.28 -7.78
C PRO A 495 35.36 1.01 -8.30
N PHE A 496 35.05 2.16 -7.71
CA PHE A 496 33.97 3.02 -8.17
C PHE A 496 34.33 4.48 -7.89
N ASP A 497 33.93 5.40 -8.77
CA ASP A 497 34.12 6.83 -8.55
C ASP A 497 32.82 7.55 -8.87
N LEU A 498 32.27 8.24 -7.87
CA LEU A 498 31.04 9.02 -7.98
C LEU A 498 31.16 10.22 -8.92
N SER A 499 32.38 10.66 -9.24
CA SER A 499 32.63 11.73 -10.21
C SER A 499 32.26 11.31 -11.64
N HIS A 500 32.28 10.01 -11.92
CA HIS A 500 32.06 9.46 -13.26
C HIS A 500 30.93 8.45 -13.34
N GLY A 501 30.69 7.71 -12.25
CA GLY A 501 29.67 6.69 -12.13
C GLY A 501 28.26 7.26 -11.96
N SER A 502 27.26 6.39 -12.12
CA SER A 502 25.86 6.72 -11.84
C SER A 502 25.43 6.08 -10.51
N LEU A 503 24.58 6.75 -9.75
CA LEU A 503 24.09 6.28 -8.47
C LEU A 503 22.60 6.58 -8.34
N SER A 504 21.88 5.73 -7.63
CA SER A 504 20.51 5.97 -7.20
C SER A 504 20.42 5.91 -5.68
N VAL A 505 19.63 6.81 -5.10
CA VAL A 505 19.29 6.77 -3.66
C VAL A 505 18.28 5.67 -3.31
N HIS A 506 17.71 4.98 -4.29
CA HIS A 506 16.72 3.91 -4.10
C HIS A 506 17.41 2.53 -4.06
N GLN A 507 17.75 2.09 -2.84
CA GLN A 507 18.47 0.83 -2.56
C GLN A 507 17.66 -0.12 -1.64
N PRO A 508 16.39 -0.45 -1.98
CA PRO A 508 15.49 -1.12 -1.05
C PRO A 508 15.92 -2.55 -0.68
N LEU A 509 16.61 -3.29 -1.56
CA LEU A 509 17.07 -4.64 -1.25
C LEU A 509 18.16 -4.64 -0.17
N TRP A 510 19.12 -3.71 -0.26
CA TRP A 510 20.14 -3.51 0.78
C TRP A 510 19.50 -3.15 2.11
N ARG A 511 18.47 -2.30 2.09
CA ARG A 511 17.80 -1.78 3.29
C ARG A 511 16.90 -2.82 3.97
N LEU A 512 16.20 -3.63 3.19
CA LEU A 512 15.45 -4.77 3.72
C LEU A 512 16.39 -5.78 4.39
N LEU A 513 17.53 -6.09 3.74
CA LEU A 513 18.56 -6.94 4.33
C LEU A 513 19.15 -6.31 5.61
N ALA A 514 19.40 -5.00 5.62
CA ALA A 514 19.86 -4.28 6.80
C ALA A 514 18.91 -4.50 7.98
N GLY A 515 17.61 -4.40 7.73
CA GLY A 515 16.58 -4.56 8.75
C GLY A 515 16.54 -5.94 9.40
N LEU A 516 16.92 -7.00 8.70
CA LEU A 516 17.02 -8.33 9.31
C LEU A 516 18.16 -8.42 10.34
N PHE A 517 19.19 -7.57 10.28
CA PHE A 517 20.23 -7.56 11.31
C PHE A 517 19.76 -7.01 12.68
N THR A 518 18.52 -6.50 12.80
CA THR A 518 17.95 -6.13 14.11
C THR A 518 17.33 -7.31 14.86
N ALA A 519 17.48 -8.54 14.34
CA ALA A 519 16.96 -9.75 14.95
C ALA A 519 17.58 -10.05 16.33
N ARG A 520 16.92 -10.91 17.10
CA ARG A 520 17.43 -11.42 18.39
C ARG A 520 18.77 -12.15 18.20
N GLN A 521 19.61 -12.11 19.23
CA GLN A 521 20.98 -12.65 19.16
C GLN A 521 21.05 -14.13 18.75
N SER A 522 20.05 -14.95 19.12
CA SER A 522 19.99 -16.36 18.74
C SER A 522 19.92 -16.58 17.22
N LEU A 523 19.24 -15.68 16.48
CA LEU A 523 19.17 -15.74 15.02
C LEU A 523 20.49 -15.31 14.38
N LEU A 524 21.06 -14.21 14.90
CA LEU A 524 22.32 -13.65 14.36
C LEU A 524 23.54 -14.57 14.58
N GLN A 525 23.50 -15.49 15.55
CA GLN A 525 24.56 -16.48 15.77
C GLN A 525 24.76 -17.45 14.58
N LYS A 526 23.78 -17.57 13.67
CA LYS A 526 23.89 -18.38 12.45
C LYS A 526 24.75 -17.71 11.37
N ILE A 527 25.13 -16.45 11.55
CA ILE A 527 25.91 -15.70 10.58
C ILE A 527 27.39 -16.11 10.64
N CYS A 528 27.88 -16.66 9.55
CA CYS A 528 29.28 -17.05 9.38
C CYS A 528 30.08 -15.95 8.67
N ILE A 529 31.03 -15.34 9.40
CA ILE A 529 31.91 -14.27 8.90
C ILE A 529 33.32 -14.81 8.59
N LYS A 530 33.78 -15.76 9.39
CA LYS A 530 35.04 -16.50 9.26
C LYS A 530 34.71 -17.98 9.33
N SER A 531 35.16 -18.75 8.35
CA SER A 531 35.12 -20.22 8.41
C SER A 531 36.55 -20.72 8.23
N GLU A 532 37.01 -21.53 9.18
CA GLU A 532 38.24 -22.32 9.03
C GLU A 532 38.00 -23.56 8.14
N ALA A 533 36.73 -23.97 7.99
CA ALA A 533 36.31 -25.05 7.10
C ALA A 533 36.15 -24.56 5.64
N GLU A 534 36.46 -25.42 4.68
CA GLU A 534 36.28 -25.16 3.24
C GLU A 534 34.81 -24.97 2.84
N LYS A 535 33.88 -25.60 3.58
CA LYS A 535 32.43 -25.52 3.39
C LYS A 535 31.75 -24.89 4.60
N ILE A 536 30.69 -24.15 4.33
CA ILE A 536 29.90 -23.47 5.36
C ILE A 536 28.92 -24.50 5.94
N PRO A 537 28.80 -24.59 7.28
CA PRO A 537 27.89 -25.54 7.90
C PRO A 537 26.45 -25.38 7.40
N GLU A 538 25.73 -26.49 7.30
CA GLU A 538 24.33 -26.50 6.90
C GLU A 538 23.49 -25.66 7.87
N GLY A 539 22.61 -24.81 7.33
CA GLY A 539 21.81 -23.88 8.14
C GLY A 539 22.52 -22.60 8.60
N MET A 540 23.78 -22.36 8.21
CA MET A 540 24.48 -21.08 8.47
C MET A 540 24.39 -20.10 7.29
N ILE A 541 24.40 -18.80 7.62
CA ILE A 541 24.32 -17.71 6.65
C ILE A 541 25.73 -17.24 6.28
N ASN A 542 26.07 -17.29 5.00
CA ASN A 542 27.40 -16.94 4.51
C ASN A 542 27.58 -15.45 4.26
N LEU A 543 28.39 -14.76 5.08
CA LEU A 543 28.87 -13.39 4.81
C LEU A 543 30.36 -13.31 4.44
N ARG A 544 31.05 -14.45 4.31
CA ARG A 544 32.45 -14.50 3.91
C ARG A 544 32.62 -13.89 2.51
N GLY A 545 33.48 -12.87 2.41
CA GLY A 545 33.76 -12.18 1.14
C GLY A 545 32.67 -11.19 0.69
N LYS A 546 31.51 -11.14 1.37
CA LYS A 546 30.37 -10.30 1.00
C LYS A 546 30.35 -8.93 1.70
N ARG A 547 31.20 -8.73 2.71
CA ARG A 547 31.27 -7.48 3.51
C ARG A 547 31.49 -6.21 2.67
N ALA A 548 32.29 -6.29 1.60
CA ALA A 548 32.49 -5.14 0.69
C ALA A 548 31.20 -4.83 -0.10
N LEU A 549 30.49 -5.86 -0.56
CA LEU A 549 29.22 -5.73 -1.27
C LEU A 549 28.14 -5.10 -0.37
N LEU A 550 28.04 -5.55 0.88
CA LEU A 550 27.04 -5.06 1.84
C LEU A 550 27.19 -3.57 2.15
N MET A 551 28.41 -3.08 2.34
CA MET A 551 28.64 -1.66 2.65
C MET A 551 28.60 -0.74 1.41
N GLU A 552 28.76 -1.27 0.20
CA GLU A 552 29.03 -0.46 -0.99
C GLU A 552 27.94 0.56 -1.29
N MET A 553 26.67 0.12 -1.38
CA MET A 553 25.56 1.00 -1.75
C MET A 553 25.21 2.03 -0.66
N PRO A 554 25.08 1.64 0.63
CA PRO A 554 24.94 2.60 1.73
C PRO A 554 26.04 3.66 1.72
N LEU A 555 27.30 3.25 1.57
CA LEU A 555 28.43 4.17 1.56
C LEU A 555 28.42 5.11 0.35
N ARG A 556 28.04 4.62 -0.84
CA ARG A 556 27.88 5.48 -2.03
C ARG A 556 26.83 6.57 -1.82
N VAL A 557 25.70 6.25 -1.18
CA VAL A 557 24.63 7.23 -0.89
C VAL A 557 25.12 8.28 0.12
N PHE A 558 25.83 7.87 1.17
CA PHE A 558 26.46 8.81 2.11
C PHE A 558 27.46 9.75 1.43
N VAL A 559 28.31 9.22 0.54
CA VAL A 559 29.27 10.06 -0.19
C VAL A 559 28.57 10.98 -1.18
N LEU A 560 27.48 10.56 -1.83
CA LEU A 560 26.66 11.47 -2.65
C LEU A 560 26.16 12.66 -1.83
N CYS A 561 25.59 12.40 -0.64
CA CYS A 561 25.12 13.46 0.26
C CYS A 561 26.27 14.39 0.67
N SER A 562 27.41 13.80 1.05
CA SER A 562 28.61 14.53 1.48
C SER A 562 29.20 15.40 0.35
N GLN A 563 29.28 14.88 -0.87
CA GLN A 563 29.72 15.63 -2.04
C GLN A 563 28.73 16.73 -2.43
N SER A 564 27.43 16.51 -2.26
CA SER A 564 26.41 17.55 -2.46
C SER A 564 26.56 18.67 -1.45
N GLN A 565 26.83 18.34 -0.18
CA GLN A 565 27.11 19.32 0.87
C GLN A 565 28.40 20.10 0.58
N ALA A 566 29.45 19.42 0.09
CA ALA A 566 30.68 20.01 -0.45
C ALA A 566 30.48 20.71 -1.81
N GLN A 567 29.24 20.90 -2.26
CA GLN A 567 28.88 21.70 -3.42
C GLN A 567 29.41 21.18 -4.76
N MET A 568 29.80 19.91 -4.81
CA MET A 568 30.35 19.26 -6.00
C MET A 568 29.28 18.95 -7.06
N TRP A 569 27.99 18.97 -6.68
CA TRP A 569 26.83 18.61 -7.50
C TRP A 569 25.91 19.79 -7.85
N ARG A 570 26.38 21.04 -7.68
CA ARG A 570 25.61 22.28 -7.96
C ARG A 570 24.97 22.35 -9.36
N ARG A 571 25.54 21.64 -10.33
CA ARG A 571 25.08 21.63 -11.74
C ARG A 571 23.98 20.61 -12.04
N ASN A 572 23.57 19.77 -11.08
CA ASN A 572 22.62 18.66 -11.28
C ASN A 572 21.14 19.03 -11.08
N GLY A 573 20.81 20.30 -10.86
CA GLY A 573 19.42 20.77 -10.73
C GLY A 573 18.76 20.43 -9.38
N PHE A 574 17.50 20.85 -9.23
CA PHE A 574 16.74 20.70 -7.98
C PHE A 574 16.25 19.28 -7.74
N SER A 575 15.97 18.50 -8.79
CA SER A 575 15.60 17.08 -8.67
C SER A 575 16.58 16.29 -7.77
N LEU A 576 17.90 16.46 -7.94
CA LEU A 576 18.88 15.80 -7.07
C LEU A 576 18.79 16.31 -5.62
N VAL A 577 18.69 17.63 -5.44
CA VAL A 577 18.58 18.25 -4.12
C VAL A 577 17.36 17.73 -3.37
N ASN A 578 16.22 17.60 -4.05
CA ASN A 578 14.99 17.07 -3.49
C ASN A 578 15.10 15.58 -3.16
N GLN A 579 15.77 14.77 -3.98
CA GLN A 579 16.04 13.36 -3.67
C GLN A 579 16.90 13.20 -2.41
N ILE A 580 17.96 14.01 -2.27
CA ILE A 580 18.82 14.01 -1.08
C ILE A 580 18.05 14.49 0.15
N HIS A 581 17.23 15.54 0.01
CA HIS A 581 16.38 16.02 1.10
C HIS A 581 15.42 14.92 1.60
N ASN A 582 14.68 14.29 0.69
CA ASN A 582 13.69 13.26 1.03
C ASN A 582 14.33 11.97 1.57
N TYR A 583 15.56 11.65 1.15
CA TYR A 583 16.33 10.52 1.70
C TYR A 583 16.51 10.61 3.23
N SER A 584 16.78 11.81 3.75
CA SER A 584 16.95 12.08 5.18
C SER A 584 15.70 12.64 5.89
N ALA A 585 14.65 12.96 5.14
CA ALA A 585 13.44 13.57 5.68
C ALA A 585 12.68 12.61 6.62
N PRO A 586 12.02 13.09 7.69
CA PRO A 586 11.31 12.24 8.65
C PRO A 586 10.32 11.25 8.02
N THR A 587 9.74 11.60 6.88
CA THR A 587 8.77 10.76 6.14
C THR A 587 9.36 9.46 5.61
N CYS A 588 10.66 9.43 5.26
CA CYS A 588 11.32 8.26 4.66
C CYS A 588 12.56 7.80 5.43
N ARG A 589 13.05 8.61 6.38
CA ARG A 589 14.33 8.43 7.10
C ARG A 589 14.49 7.02 7.66
N ALA A 590 13.45 6.52 8.35
CA ALA A 590 13.50 5.23 9.04
C ALA A 590 13.78 4.06 8.09
N GLU A 591 13.25 4.10 6.86
CA GLU A 591 13.42 3.04 5.85
C GLU A 591 14.47 3.36 4.78
N MET A 592 15.12 4.52 4.86
CA MET A 592 16.20 4.91 3.94
C MET A 592 17.50 5.18 4.70
N PHE A 593 17.69 6.40 5.20
CA PHE A 593 18.91 6.82 5.90
C PHE A 593 19.27 5.90 7.08
N ASP A 594 18.32 5.61 7.98
CA ASP A 594 18.59 4.82 9.18
C ASP A 594 18.94 3.36 8.82
N ARG A 595 18.35 2.79 7.75
CA ARG A 595 18.71 1.45 7.24
C ARG A 595 20.10 1.42 6.62
N ASP A 596 20.52 2.50 5.95
CA ASP A 596 21.87 2.62 5.42
C ASP A 596 22.90 2.73 6.55
N VAL A 597 22.60 3.51 7.61
CA VAL A 597 23.40 3.55 8.85
C VAL A 597 23.51 2.16 9.48
N LEU A 598 22.38 1.46 9.62
CA LEU A 598 22.33 0.12 10.18
C LEU A 598 23.23 -0.84 9.40
N MET A 599 23.18 -0.83 8.06
CA MET A 599 24.04 -1.68 7.25
C MET A 599 25.53 -1.34 7.43
N LEU A 600 25.88 -0.06 7.55
CA LEU A 600 27.25 0.37 7.83
C LEU A 600 27.72 -0.04 9.23
N GLN A 601 26.84 0.01 10.24
CA GLN A 601 27.10 -0.47 11.60
C GLN A 601 27.35 -1.98 11.62
N VAL A 602 26.53 -2.75 10.91
CA VAL A 602 26.74 -4.20 10.72
C VAL A 602 28.11 -4.43 10.09
N CYS A 603 28.42 -3.73 9.00
CA CYS A 603 29.69 -3.88 8.30
C CYS A 603 30.90 -3.48 9.17
N ALA A 604 30.77 -2.45 10.00
CA ALA A 604 31.79 -2.05 10.97
C ALA A 604 32.03 -3.13 12.02
N ALA A 605 30.96 -3.81 12.48
CA ALA A 605 31.06 -4.88 13.47
C ALA A 605 31.69 -6.18 12.90
N VAL A 606 31.46 -6.48 11.61
CA VAL A 606 31.90 -7.75 10.99
C VAL A 606 33.19 -7.65 10.15
N THR A 607 33.74 -6.44 9.99
CA THR A 607 34.95 -6.17 9.20
C THR A 607 36.10 -5.76 10.10
N PRO A 608 37.36 -6.20 9.85
CA PRO A 608 38.51 -5.67 10.58
C PRO A 608 38.54 -4.13 10.52
N PRO A 609 38.84 -3.43 11.63
CA PRO A 609 38.75 -1.97 11.71
C PRO A 609 39.49 -1.25 10.58
N ASP A 610 40.76 -1.61 10.33
CA ASP A 610 41.56 -0.99 9.28
C ASP A 610 40.95 -1.19 7.89
N THR A 611 40.42 -2.38 7.62
CA THR A 611 39.76 -2.67 6.34
C THR A 611 38.50 -1.84 6.16
N PHE A 612 37.72 -1.65 7.22
CA PHE A 612 36.53 -0.81 7.18
C PHE A 612 36.89 0.66 6.92
N ILE A 613 37.83 1.21 7.71
CA ILE A 613 38.28 2.60 7.61
C ILE A 613 38.88 2.88 6.22
N ILE A 614 39.76 2.02 5.71
CA ILE A 614 40.37 2.21 4.38
C ILE A 614 39.32 2.23 3.27
N ARG A 615 38.26 1.41 3.36
CA ARG A 615 37.16 1.42 2.38
C ARG A 615 36.36 2.72 2.44
N VAL A 616 36.07 3.21 3.64
CA VAL A 616 35.41 4.52 3.84
C VAL A 616 36.27 5.63 3.26
N LEU A 617 37.55 5.73 3.64
CA LEU A 617 38.51 6.69 3.12
C LEU A 617 38.56 6.70 1.59
N HIS A 618 38.66 5.51 0.98
CA HIS A 618 38.68 5.38 -0.46
C HIS A 618 37.40 5.87 -1.12
N ARG A 619 36.22 5.54 -0.58
CA ARG A 619 34.95 5.95 -1.20
C ARG A 619 34.73 7.45 -1.11
N PHE A 620 35.20 8.09 -0.03
CA PHE A 620 35.21 9.56 0.11
C PHE A 620 36.30 10.25 -0.73
N GLY A 621 37.21 9.51 -1.36
CA GLY A 621 38.35 10.09 -2.09
C GLY A 621 39.44 10.67 -1.18
N LEU A 622 39.47 10.29 0.10
CA LEU A 622 40.35 10.83 1.14
C LEU A 622 41.54 9.92 1.45
N ARG A 623 41.88 9.00 0.55
CA ARG A 623 43.03 8.10 0.72
C ARG A 623 44.33 8.87 0.92
N VAL A 624 44.61 9.83 0.04
CA VAL A 624 45.82 10.67 0.11
C VAL A 624 45.80 11.58 1.34
N TRP A 625 44.63 12.06 1.73
CA TRP A 625 44.44 12.88 2.94
C TRP A 625 44.82 12.14 4.22
N ALA A 626 44.68 10.81 4.25
CA ALA A 626 45.02 9.99 5.41
C ALA A 626 46.49 9.54 5.48
N GLU A 627 47.31 9.85 4.47
CA GLU A 627 48.74 9.51 4.49
C GLU A 627 49.49 10.44 5.46
N THR A 628 50.44 9.90 6.20
CA THR A 628 51.24 10.67 7.19
C THR A 628 52.06 11.81 6.56
N ASN A 629 52.40 11.68 5.28
CA ASN A 629 53.09 12.71 4.49
C ASN A 629 52.14 13.55 3.63
N PHE A 630 50.84 13.61 3.96
CA PHE A 630 49.84 14.40 3.23
C PHE A 630 50.30 15.84 2.97
N GLU A 631 50.93 16.48 3.95
CA GLU A 631 51.33 17.89 3.83
C GLU A 631 52.50 18.10 2.87
N GLU A 632 53.41 17.13 2.80
CA GLU A 632 54.47 17.09 1.80
C GLU A 632 53.88 16.88 0.40
N ILE A 633 52.95 15.93 0.25
CA ILE A 633 52.23 15.67 -0.99
C ILE A 633 51.47 16.94 -1.43
N ARG A 634 50.72 17.56 -0.54
CA ARG A 634 49.93 18.78 -0.80
C ARG A 634 50.82 19.93 -1.23
N SER A 635 51.95 20.15 -0.56
CA SER A 635 52.91 21.19 -0.94
C SER A 635 53.50 20.96 -2.34
N ALA A 636 53.80 19.71 -2.70
CA ALA A 636 54.31 19.34 -4.02
C ALA A 636 53.31 19.57 -5.17
N PHE A 637 51.99 19.46 -4.89
CA PHE A 637 50.91 19.66 -5.88
C PHE A 637 50.22 21.03 -5.79
N SER A 638 50.68 21.91 -4.89
CA SER A 638 50.06 23.22 -4.62
C SER A 638 50.01 24.17 -5.83
N ASN A 639 50.92 24.02 -6.80
CA ASN A 639 50.93 24.81 -8.04
C ASN A 639 49.79 24.44 -9.02
N VAL A 640 49.04 23.36 -8.76
CA VAL A 640 48.02 22.79 -9.66
C VAL A 640 46.63 22.69 -9.01
N ALA A 641 46.54 22.68 -7.68
CA ALA A 641 45.27 22.55 -6.96
C ALA A 641 44.59 23.93 -6.77
N SER A 642 43.32 24.04 -7.18
CA SER A 642 42.51 25.24 -6.90
C SER A 642 42.07 25.29 -5.43
N ASP A 643 41.95 26.50 -4.86
CA ASP A 643 41.45 26.72 -3.49
C ASP A 643 40.08 26.04 -3.24
N ASP A 644 39.25 25.93 -4.27
CA ASP A 644 37.95 25.27 -4.21
C ASP A 644 38.06 23.76 -3.99
N LEU A 645 39.07 23.10 -4.57
CA LEU A 645 39.33 21.68 -4.35
C LEU A 645 39.75 21.42 -2.90
N SER A 646 40.60 22.28 -2.33
CA SER A 646 41.02 22.17 -0.93
C SER A 646 39.84 22.33 0.05
N LYS A 647 38.93 23.27 -0.21
CA LYS A 647 37.70 23.42 0.60
C LYS A 647 36.80 22.19 0.50
N CYS A 648 36.62 21.64 -0.70
CA CYS A 648 35.84 20.40 -0.88
C CYS A 648 36.46 19.23 -0.10
N THR A 649 37.79 19.08 -0.12
CA THR A 649 38.49 18.05 0.65
C THR A 649 38.25 18.18 2.16
N ILE A 650 38.28 19.40 2.70
CA ILE A 650 37.99 19.65 4.12
C ILE A 650 36.56 19.24 4.46
N THR A 651 35.57 19.72 3.71
CA THR A 651 34.15 19.35 3.94
C THR A 651 33.94 17.85 3.83
N LEU A 652 34.56 17.17 2.85
CA LEU A 652 34.47 15.71 2.73
C LEU A 652 35.10 14.98 3.94
N ALA A 653 36.21 15.50 4.48
CA ALA A 653 36.83 14.94 5.68
C ALA A 653 35.94 15.12 6.92
N GLU A 654 35.31 16.29 7.08
CA GLU A 654 34.34 16.56 8.14
C GLU A 654 33.12 15.62 8.03
N GLU A 655 32.53 15.48 6.85
CA GLU A 655 31.38 14.58 6.62
C GLU A 655 31.75 13.11 6.85
N MET A 656 32.97 12.68 6.49
CA MET A 656 33.46 11.34 6.77
C MET A 656 33.61 11.09 8.28
N LEU A 657 34.19 12.04 9.02
CA LEU A 657 34.32 11.95 10.48
C LEU A 657 32.93 11.94 11.14
N HIS A 658 32.00 12.74 10.62
CA HIS A 658 30.61 12.74 11.05
C HIS A 658 29.92 11.40 10.79
N LEU A 659 30.18 10.75 9.65
CA LEU A 659 29.72 9.38 9.39
C LEU A 659 30.25 8.39 10.43
N PHE A 660 31.53 8.47 10.82
CA PHE A 660 32.05 7.62 11.90
C PHE A 660 31.37 7.89 13.24
N ILE A 661 31.08 9.16 13.57
CA ILE A 661 30.31 9.53 14.77
C ILE A 661 28.92 8.91 14.71
N ILE A 662 28.22 8.98 13.57
CA ILE A 662 26.90 8.38 13.38
C ILE A 662 26.96 6.86 13.56
N VAL A 663 27.89 6.19 12.88
CA VAL A 663 28.03 4.72 12.95
C VAL A 663 28.29 4.26 14.39
N ILE A 664 29.10 4.98 15.16
CA ILE A 664 29.45 4.59 16.53
C ILE A 664 28.39 5.05 17.56
N GLY A 665 27.78 6.22 17.35
CA GLY A 665 26.92 6.90 18.30
C GLY A 665 25.42 6.62 18.15
N GLU A 666 24.91 6.47 16.92
CA GLU A 666 23.47 6.25 16.65
C GLU A 666 23.07 4.78 16.83
N ARG A 667 23.20 4.27 18.06
CA ARG A 667 22.93 2.87 18.44
C ARG A 667 21.66 2.70 19.28
N TYR A 668 20.67 3.55 19.07
CA TYR A 668 19.42 3.58 19.84
C TYR A 668 18.46 2.43 19.50
N MET A 669 18.64 1.77 18.35
CA MET A 669 17.77 0.69 17.90
C MET A 669 18.00 -0.59 18.72
N PRO A 670 16.95 -1.22 19.28
CA PRO A 670 17.08 -2.53 19.91
C PRO A 670 17.67 -3.57 18.96
N GLY A 671 18.58 -4.40 19.47
CA GLY A 671 19.38 -5.33 18.67
C GLY A 671 20.70 -4.74 18.15
N VAL A 672 20.80 -3.42 17.98
CA VAL A 672 22.03 -2.73 17.56
C VAL A 672 22.84 -2.22 18.77
N GLY A 673 22.16 -1.56 19.71
CA GLY A 673 22.75 -1.12 20.97
C GLY A 673 22.00 -1.64 22.18
N LYS A 674 22.47 -1.27 23.38
CA LYS A 674 21.81 -1.61 24.65
C LYS A 674 20.63 -0.66 24.90
N SER A 675 19.57 -0.81 24.12
CA SER A 675 18.36 0.03 24.16
C SER A 675 17.09 -0.82 24.18
N THR A 676 16.01 -0.26 24.71
CA THR A 676 14.68 -0.89 24.72
C THR A 676 13.73 -0.16 23.76
N MET A 677 12.66 -0.80 23.33
CA MET A 677 11.63 -0.15 22.51
C MET A 677 11.03 1.08 23.21
N LYS A 678 10.87 1.03 24.53
CA LYS A 678 10.44 2.18 25.35
C LYS A 678 11.42 3.35 25.31
N ALA A 679 12.73 3.07 25.41
CA ALA A 679 13.77 4.09 25.33
C ALA A 679 13.85 4.72 23.93
N LEU A 680 13.66 3.91 22.90
CA LEU A 680 13.57 4.38 21.52
C LEU A 680 12.36 5.31 21.32
N LEU A 681 11.16 4.90 21.74
CA LEU A 681 9.96 5.75 21.64
C LEU A 681 10.16 7.07 22.41
N ARG A 682 10.73 6.99 23.62
CA ARG A 682 11.09 8.18 24.41
C ARG A 682 12.01 9.13 23.64
N ARG A 683 13.01 8.60 22.93
CA ARG A 683 13.93 9.39 22.10
C ARG A 683 13.22 10.04 20.91
N GLU A 684 12.33 9.32 20.21
CA GLU A 684 11.56 9.90 19.09
C GLU A 684 10.68 11.06 19.56
N VAL A 685 9.97 10.90 20.69
CA VAL A 685 9.17 11.98 21.29
C VAL A 685 10.05 13.16 21.70
N LEU A 686 11.20 12.90 22.31
CA LEU A 686 12.18 13.95 22.67
C LEU A 686 12.61 14.74 21.42
N HIS A 687 12.89 14.08 20.31
CA HIS A 687 13.31 14.73 19.07
C HIS A 687 12.20 15.63 18.49
N VAL A 688 10.95 15.19 18.51
CA VAL A 688 9.83 16.03 18.08
C VAL A 688 9.75 17.28 18.96
N LEU A 689 9.82 17.13 20.28
CA LEU A 689 9.72 18.23 21.23
C LEU A 689 10.93 19.19 21.21
N ALA A 690 12.12 18.69 20.88
CA ALA A 690 13.33 19.50 20.75
C ALA A 690 13.26 20.50 19.59
N THR A 691 12.42 20.25 18.58
CA THR A 691 12.26 21.18 17.46
C THR A 691 11.40 22.38 17.81
N LYS A 692 10.27 22.16 18.50
CA LYS A 692 9.34 23.20 18.94
C LYS A 692 8.34 22.67 19.98
N PRO A 693 7.76 23.54 20.82
CA PRO A 693 6.58 23.20 21.61
C PRO A 693 5.46 22.67 20.70
N THR A 694 4.99 21.45 20.98
CA THR A 694 4.09 20.71 20.09
C THR A 694 2.97 20.07 20.91
N PRO A 695 1.68 20.22 20.52
CA PRO A 695 0.58 19.56 21.22
C PRO A 695 0.60 18.04 21.01
N PHE A 696 0.02 17.28 21.95
CA PHE A 696 0.07 15.81 21.93
C PHE A 696 -0.39 15.18 20.59
N SER A 697 -1.47 15.68 19.99
CA SER A 697 -1.97 15.18 18.70
C SER A 697 -0.97 15.35 17.54
N GLN A 698 -0.15 16.40 17.58
CA GLN A 698 0.92 16.60 16.59
C GLN A 698 2.14 15.73 16.90
N ILE A 699 2.43 15.44 18.18
CA ILE A 699 3.46 14.47 18.56
C ILE A 699 3.10 13.09 18.04
N GLU A 700 1.88 12.64 18.31
CA GLU A 700 1.37 11.34 17.85
C GLU A 700 1.42 11.22 16.33
N ARG A 701 1.01 12.26 15.60
CA ARG A 701 1.11 12.29 14.12
C ARG A 701 2.54 12.32 13.59
N ALA A 702 3.49 12.86 14.36
CA ALA A 702 4.89 12.94 13.98
C ALA A 702 5.68 11.67 14.32
N MET A 703 5.12 10.77 15.16
CA MET A 703 5.76 9.50 15.46
C MET A 703 5.89 8.66 14.19
N PRO A 704 7.06 8.01 13.97
CA PRO A 704 7.19 7.12 12.84
C PRO A 704 6.23 5.94 13.04
N VAL A 705 5.52 5.59 11.97
CA VAL A 705 4.58 4.46 11.99
C VAL A 705 5.39 3.17 12.07
N ASN A 706 5.67 2.75 13.30
CA ASN A 706 6.44 1.57 13.61
C ASN A 706 5.58 0.65 14.47
N GLN A 707 5.29 -0.55 13.97
CA GLN A 707 4.46 -1.50 14.67
C GLN A 707 5.07 -1.98 15.99
N LEU A 708 6.39 -1.88 16.14
CA LEU A 708 7.07 -2.14 17.41
C LEU A 708 6.70 -1.11 18.51
N PHE A 709 6.06 0.01 18.15
CA PHE A 709 5.48 0.97 19.10
C PHE A 709 4.00 0.72 19.39
N ALA A 710 3.32 -0.20 18.69
CA ALA A 710 1.86 -0.37 18.78
C ALA A 710 1.35 -0.83 20.16
N GLU A 711 2.25 -1.36 21.00
CA GLU A 711 1.98 -1.76 22.39
C GLU A 711 2.46 -0.72 23.42
N LEU A 712 3.09 0.37 22.96
CA LEU A 712 3.68 1.39 23.82
C LEU A 712 2.84 2.67 23.80
N SER A 713 2.69 3.29 24.97
CA SER A 713 1.97 4.55 25.10
C SER A 713 2.87 5.74 24.71
N VAL A 714 2.53 6.41 23.61
CA VAL A 714 3.14 7.70 23.23
C VAL A 714 2.90 8.75 24.32
N GLU A 715 1.77 8.69 25.01
CA GLU A 715 1.44 9.58 26.13
C GLU A 715 2.40 9.40 27.30
N GLU A 716 2.68 8.16 27.70
CA GLU A 716 3.67 7.87 28.75
C GLU A 716 5.07 8.34 28.33
N ALA A 717 5.46 8.11 27.07
CA ALA A 717 6.73 8.57 26.55
C ALA A 717 6.83 10.11 26.62
N ALA A 718 5.78 10.83 26.20
CA ALA A 718 5.69 12.29 26.28
C ALA A 718 5.77 12.79 27.72
N LYS A 719 4.97 12.23 28.64
CA LYS A 719 5.03 12.52 30.09
C LYS A 719 6.42 12.34 30.69
N SER A 720 7.19 11.41 30.16
CA SER A 720 8.52 11.10 30.69
C SER A 720 9.60 12.09 30.26
N VAL A 721 9.40 12.88 29.20
CA VAL A 721 10.38 13.84 28.65
C VAL A 721 9.93 15.30 28.69
N GLY A 722 8.62 15.56 28.78
CA GLY A 722 8.08 16.90 28.92
C GLY A 722 8.07 17.35 30.38
N ASP A 723 8.43 18.60 30.63
CA ASP A 723 8.14 19.30 31.89
C ASP A 723 6.73 19.89 31.74
N PHE A 724 5.72 19.23 32.33
CA PHE A 724 4.29 19.57 32.15
C PHE A 724 3.78 20.57 33.18
#